data_AF-A0A7L4QKH2-F1
#
_entry.id   AF-A0A7L4QKH2-F1
#
_cell.length_a   1.000
_cell.length_b   1.000
_cell.length_c   1.000
_cell.angle_alpha   90.00
_cell.angle_beta   90.00
_cell.angle_gamma   90.00
#
_symmetry.space_group_name_H-M   'P 1'
#
loop_
_entity.id
_entity.type
_entity.pdbx_description
1 polymer ?
#
loop_
_entity_poly.entity_id
_entity_poly.type
_entity_poly.pdbx_seq_one_letter_code
_entity_poly.pdbx_strand_id
1 'polypeptide(L)'
;MTKVIAAIVVIIIVVAAIAGALILMGGEAENQKPTAVATASAVLAMPGDTITYDGTESEDPDGDIVEFSWNFGDGVTTSGNMSVASIVEHSYDYPGKYIIILTVTDDKDKSDTTWNSLLYVEILNPETTGDVTNDTVPFAIAAASAQVIENNTAIDFDGNASRAYSGDDFSVANIEEMFWSWGNGNSFSGNYSEAGTASYTYTGDGVVYASYLRVTSIHDAVQRYYHTIVILPADVTGGGAVKNPDLFVEVTIGEAKTLDPSVAYDTASGEILENVYEHLVYYDRESTINLVPQLATAVPTVGNGISEDGLNYTFTLRQGVKFHYTNATGVAYTMDGYDVEYSIERVLTMNDPEGPGWMLAQIMYPDWPGPNKVLDPNLINASVEVNATNAFEVTIHLISPYPGFLKVMAYTVGSVVCTEAVEDHGGVIPITQNEWMIRNEAGTGPYMLKTWEANQYILMERFNDYWREPAPVKYVIIKKVQDTGTRLMMLLAGDADFAYVPRVQRPSVINNPDLRIVEGLPTFNMDFLGFNWNMSMDLDVGDVPADFFADMNIRNAFIHSFDFESFLANVWLDTAIQPNGPIPLGMFGYDSSIPNYTTDFSLAAEFLNKTTYGEDGFTIRLYYNAGNDEREAACFLLRDGLDIVSNLIAGEINVEVQALDWPTYLDALYGFALPVFFLGWGPDYADPDDYVNPFLHSNGAYPYFLSLSNATLDAMIVEAAMELNDTLRAEMYSEISQAVYENAYYVWTAQPTNFHVERAWVVGYYFNPMFSQFIFYDMSK
;
A
#
# COMPACT_ATOMS: atom_id res chain seq x y z
N MET A 1 83.79 22.32 -52.80
CA MET A 1 83.17 22.05 -51.48
C MET A 1 82.13 23.09 -51.06
N THR A 2 81.72 24.00 -51.95
CA THR A 2 80.96 25.21 -51.59
C THR A 2 79.45 25.11 -51.82
N LYS A 3 78.97 24.07 -52.52
CA LYS A 3 77.54 23.87 -52.83
C LYS A 3 76.79 22.94 -51.85
N VAL A 4 77.51 22.13 -51.07
CA VAL A 4 76.89 21.18 -50.10
C VAL A 4 76.67 21.83 -48.73
N ILE A 5 77.54 22.77 -48.33
CA ILE A 5 77.39 23.50 -47.06
C ILE A 5 76.22 24.52 -47.12
N ALA A 6 75.97 25.12 -48.29
CA ALA A 6 74.85 26.05 -48.46
C ALA A 6 73.47 25.35 -48.40
N ALA A 7 73.36 24.10 -48.85
CA ALA A 7 72.10 23.34 -48.79
C ALA A 7 71.76 22.88 -47.36
N ILE A 8 72.77 22.51 -46.56
CA ILE A 8 72.57 22.07 -45.17
C ILE A 8 72.21 23.25 -44.25
N VAL A 9 72.77 24.44 -44.48
CA VAL A 9 72.43 25.65 -43.71
C VAL A 9 71.01 26.15 -44.03
N VAL A 10 70.54 26.01 -45.28
CA VAL A 10 69.16 26.38 -45.66
C VAL A 10 68.14 25.38 -45.10
N ILE A 11 68.45 24.09 -45.03
CA ILE A 11 67.55 23.08 -44.43
C ILE A 11 67.45 23.26 -42.91
N ILE A 12 68.55 23.60 -42.21
CA ILE A 12 68.51 23.86 -40.76
C ILE A 12 67.75 25.16 -40.44
N ILE A 13 67.84 26.20 -41.27
CA ILE A 13 67.08 27.45 -41.07
C ILE A 13 65.59 27.25 -41.39
N VAL A 14 65.23 26.42 -42.38
CA VAL A 14 63.81 26.12 -42.69
C VAL A 14 63.20 25.19 -41.64
N VAL A 15 63.93 24.21 -41.09
CA VAL A 15 63.43 23.36 -39.99
C VAL A 15 63.37 24.14 -38.66
N ALA A 16 64.30 25.06 -38.40
CA ALA A 16 64.22 25.96 -37.24
C ALA A 16 63.15 27.07 -37.41
N ALA A 17 62.84 27.50 -38.63
CA ALA A 17 61.74 28.42 -38.89
C ALA A 17 60.37 27.73 -38.89
N ILE A 18 60.28 26.43 -39.22
CA ILE A 18 59.04 25.64 -39.07
C ILE A 18 58.83 25.20 -37.62
N ALA A 19 59.89 24.86 -36.88
CA ALA A 19 59.80 24.64 -35.43
C ALA A 19 59.58 25.95 -34.66
N GLY A 20 60.15 27.06 -35.12
CA GLY A 20 59.91 28.41 -34.59
C GLY A 20 58.54 28.98 -34.94
N ALA A 21 57.97 28.63 -36.09
CA ALA A 21 56.60 28.99 -36.46
C ALA A 21 55.54 28.07 -35.81
N LEU A 22 55.87 26.84 -35.43
CA LEU A 22 55.01 26.01 -34.56
C LEU A 22 55.07 26.44 -33.08
N ILE A 23 56.14 27.12 -32.64
CA ILE A 23 56.26 27.69 -31.29
C ILE A 23 55.71 29.13 -31.21
N LEU A 24 55.37 29.74 -32.35
CA LEU A 24 54.70 31.06 -32.45
C LEU A 24 53.27 30.98 -32.99
N MET A 25 52.70 29.78 -33.08
CA MET A 25 51.28 29.51 -33.24
C MET A 25 50.76 28.75 -32.00
N GLY A 26 51.06 29.29 -30.81
CA GLY A 26 50.30 28.94 -29.62
C GLY A 26 48.92 29.58 -29.74
N GLY A 27 48.03 28.97 -30.52
CA GLY A 27 46.61 29.13 -30.24
C GLY A 27 46.41 28.49 -28.89
N GLU A 28 46.05 29.27 -27.87
CA GLU A 28 45.53 28.71 -26.62
C GLU A 28 44.46 27.67 -26.99
N ALA A 29 44.50 26.50 -26.35
CA ALA A 29 43.44 25.52 -26.51
C ALA A 29 42.11 26.24 -26.23
N GLU A 30 41.10 25.99 -27.05
CA GLU A 30 39.79 26.62 -26.86
C GLU A 30 39.26 26.24 -25.48
N ASN A 31 38.92 27.25 -24.65
CA ASN A 31 38.42 27.03 -23.29
C ASN A 31 37.27 26.03 -23.31
N GLN A 32 37.25 25.02 -22.45
CA GLN A 32 36.11 24.13 -22.33
C GLN A 32 35.14 24.68 -21.27
N LYS A 33 33.91 24.18 -21.23
CA LYS A 33 33.01 24.56 -20.13
C LYS A 33 33.36 23.70 -18.91
N PRO A 34 33.22 24.21 -17.68
CA PRO A 34 33.24 23.36 -16.50
C PRO A 34 32.07 22.37 -16.51
N THR A 35 32.08 21.41 -15.60
CA THR A 35 30.95 20.49 -15.32
C THR A 35 30.45 20.76 -13.91
N ALA A 36 29.19 21.16 -13.77
CA ALA A 36 28.56 21.41 -12.49
C ALA A 36 28.02 20.12 -11.86
N VAL A 37 28.38 19.86 -10.60
CA VAL A 37 27.88 18.73 -9.81
C VAL A 37 27.46 19.25 -8.43
N ALA A 38 26.26 18.88 -7.99
CA ALA A 38 25.70 19.29 -6.71
C ALA A 38 25.16 18.09 -5.94
N THR A 39 25.40 18.07 -4.63
CA THR A 39 24.85 17.08 -3.70
C THR A 39 24.29 17.78 -2.45
N ALA A 40 23.44 17.07 -1.69
CA ALA A 40 22.92 17.51 -0.40
C ALA A 40 23.14 16.44 0.66
N SER A 41 23.31 16.87 1.91
CA SER A 41 23.41 15.98 3.07
C SER A 41 22.09 15.23 3.36
N ALA A 42 20.96 15.76 2.91
CA ALA A 42 19.64 15.15 3.02
C ALA A 42 18.72 15.58 1.86
N VAL A 43 17.86 14.67 1.42
CA VAL A 43 16.79 14.93 0.43
C VAL A 43 15.41 15.06 1.08
N LEU A 44 15.33 14.75 2.38
CA LEU A 44 14.17 14.91 3.24
C LEU A 44 14.59 15.64 4.51
N ALA A 45 13.83 16.64 4.94
CA ALA A 45 14.06 17.33 6.19
C ALA A 45 12.76 17.96 6.74
N MET A 46 12.80 18.40 8.00
CA MET A 46 11.73 19.21 8.59
C MET A 46 12.01 20.70 8.40
N PRO A 47 10.99 21.56 8.53
CA PRO A 47 11.20 23.01 8.53
C PRO A 47 12.20 23.42 9.62
N GLY A 48 13.19 24.22 9.24
CA GLY A 48 14.26 24.70 10.12
C GLY A 48 15.48 23.79 10.24
N ASP A 49 15.43 22.56 9.73
CA ASP A 49 16.61 21.69 9.67
C ASP A 49 17.66 22.28 8.71
N THR A 50 18.93 22.20 9.12
CA THR A 50 20.05 22.64 8.28
C THR A 50 20.44 21.53 7.31
N ILE A 51 20.45 21.85 6.01
CA ILE A 51 20.97 20.99 4.95
C ILE A 51 22.27 21.58 4.42
N THR A 52 23.31 20.75 4.35
CA THR A 52 24.57 21.11 3.71
C THR A 52 24.52 20.73 2.23
N TYR A 53 24.85 21.68 1.36
CA TYR A 53 24.97 21.51 -0.08
C TYR A 53 26.43 21.59 -0.48
N ASP A 54 26.87 20.64 -1.30
CA ASP A 54 28.27 20.49 -1.69
C ASP A 54 28.38 20.47 -3.22
N GLY A 55 29.17 21.41 -3.75
CA GLY A 55 29.49 21.55 -5.17
C GLY A 55 30.94 21.19 -5.50
N THR A 56 31.72 20.69 -4.54
CA THR A 56 33.16 20.45 -4.68
C THR A 56 33.51 19.34 -5.68
N GLU A 57 32.55 18.53 -6.10
CA GLU A 57 32.72 17.56 -7.19
C GLU A 57 32.65 18.20 -8.60
N SER A 58 32.37 19.50 -8.69
CA SER A 58 32.44 20.23 -9.96
C SER A 58 33.89 20.36 -10.43
N GLU A 59 34.12 20.24 -11.74
CA GLU A 59 35.48 20.30 -12.33
C GLU A 59 35.53 21.11 -13.63
N ASP A 60 36.70 21.72 -13.91
CA ASP A 60 37.00 22.34 -15.20
C ASP A 60 38.11 21.54 -15.92
N PRO A 61 37.85 20.99 -17.13
CA PRO A 61 38.82 20.17 -17.85
C PRO A 61 40.14 20.88 -18.22
N ASP A 62 40.14 22.22 -18.32
CA ASP A 62 41.31 22.97 -18.77
C ASP A 62 41.63 24.23 -17.92
N GLY A 63 41.15 24.29 -16.68
CA GLY A 63 41.33 25.43 -15.79
C GLY A 63 40.84 25.17 -14.36
N ASP A 64 40.51 26.26 -13.66
CA ASP A 64 40.04 26.26 -12.27
C ASP A 64 38.63 26.86 -12.19
N ILE A 65 37.76 26.31 -11.33
CA ILE A 65 36.48 26.96 -10.99
C ILE A 65 36.72 28.15 -10.07
N VAL A 66 36.27 29.33 -10.48
CA VAL A 66 36.46 30.59 -9.73
C VAL A 66 35.22 31.07 -9.00
N GLU A 67 34.03 30.63 -9.40
CA GLU A 67 32.75 31.01 -8.77
C GLU A 67 31.75 29.86 -8.73
N PHE A 68 31.03 29.76 -7.61
CA PHE A 68 29.88 28.89 -7.37
C PHE A 68 28.67 29.79 -7.07
N SER A 69 27.52 29.50 -7.69
CA SER A 69 26.27 30.22 -7.49
C SER A 69 25.11 29.24 -7.30
N TRP A 70 24.51 29.27 -6.11
CA TRP A 70 23.40 28.43 -5.68
C TRP A 70 22.07 29.17 -5.74
N ASN A 71 21.03 28.47 -6.19
CA ASN A 71 19.63 28.83 -6.02
C ASN A 71 18.93 27.68 -5.28
N PHE A 72 18.38 27.97 -4.10
CA PHE A 72 17.76 26.97 -3.24
C PHE A 72 16.28 26.73 -3.55
N GLY A 73 15.73 27.40 -4.57
CA GLY A 73 14.37 27.17 -5.05
C GLY A 73 13.27 27.84 -4.23
N ASP A 74 13.61 28.47 -3.11
CA ASP A 74 12.74 29.27 -2.23
C ASP A 74 12.85 30.79 -2.48
N GLY A 75 13.67 31.18 -3.45
CA GLY A 75 13.99 32.57 -3.79
C GLY A 75 15.26 33.10 -3.15
N VAL A 76 15.95 32.29 -2.32
CA VAL A 76 17.27 32.60 -1.76
C VAL A 76 18.37 32.10 -2.70
N THR A 77 19.41 32.91 -2.87
CA THR A 77 20.59 32.59 -3.66
C THR A 77 21.87 32.96 -2.92
N THR A 78 22.92 32.17 -3.10
CA THR A 78 24.26 32.43 -2.54
C THR A 78 25.31 32.26 -3.62
N SER A 79 26.24 33.20 -3.76
CA SER A 79 27.39 33.04 -4.65
C SER A 79 28.70 33.45 -4.00
N GLY A 80 29.80 32.89 -4.51
CA GLY A 80 31.14 33.16 -4.01
C GLY A 80 32.21 32.28 -4.65
N ASN A 81 33.46 32.51 -4.29
CA ASN A 81 34.56 31.66 -4.71
C ASN A 81 34.56 30.32 -3.95
N MET A 82 35.48 29.41 -4.32
CA MET A 82 35.60 28.09 -3.70
C MET A 82 35.64 28.12 -2.16
N SER A 83 36.36 29.06 -1.53
CA SER A 83 36.44 29.12 -0.06
C SER A 83 35.16 29.58 0.65
N VAL A 84 34.19 30.10 -0.11
CA VAL A 84 32.96 30.71 0.41
C VAL A 84 31.72 29.91 0.02
N ALA A 85 31.67 29.37 -1.20
CA ALA A 85 30.43 28.85 -1.78
C ALA A 85 30.55 27.46 -2.42
N SER A 86 31.68 26.77 -2.29
CA SER A 86 31.76 25.36 -2.73
C SER A 86 31.00 24.42 -1.79
N ILE A 87 30.87 24.78 -0.52
CA ILE A 87 30.03 24.10 0.48
C ILE A 87 29.23 25.17 1.21
N VAL A 88 27.91 25.03 1.23
CA VAL A 88 26.99 26.00 1.84
C VAL A 88 25.94 25.29 2.69
N GLU A 89 25.44 25.98 3.72
CA GLU A 89 24.32 25.51 4.53
C GLU A 89 23.09 26.35 4.22
N HIS A 90 21.93 25.71 4.13
CA HIS A 90 20.63 26.37 3.99
C HIS A 90 19.55 25.61 4.76
N SER A 91 18.57 26.34 5.29
CA SER A 91 17.40 25.77 5.97
C SER A 91 16.14 26.40 5.40
N TYR A 92 15.04 25.64 5.38
CA TYR A 92 13.76 26.09 4.84
C TYR A 92 12.76 26.33 5.97
N ASP A 93 12.10 27.48 5.96
CA ASP A 93 11.12 27.83 6.99
C ASP A 93 9.76 27.14 6.82
N TYR A 94 9.50 26.56 5.63
CA TYR A 94 8.19 26.05 5.25
C TYR A 94 8.30 24.69 4.57
N PRO A 95 7.26 23.84 4.68
CA PRO A 95 7.18 22.62 3.89
C PRO A 95 7.11 22.93 2.39
N GLY A 96 7.50 21.96 1.58
CA GLY A 96 7.46 22.11 0.13
C GLY A 96 8.41 21.19 -0.61
N LYS A 97 8.34 21.28 -1.93
CA LYS A 97 9.24 20.60 -2.85
C LYS A 97 10.14 21.60 -3.56
N TYR A 98 11.42 21.52 -3.25
CA TYR A 98 12.44 22.45 -3.71
C TYR A 98 13.32 21.80 -4.77
N ILE A 99 13.68 22.58 -5.80
CA ILE A 99 14.67 22.20 -6.81
C ILE A 99 15.87 23.12 -6.66
N ILE A 100 17.02 22.52 -6.36
CA ILE A 100 18.26 23.21 -6.10
C ILE A 100 19.11 23.23 -7.37
N ILE A 101 19.60 24.42 -7.72
CA ILE A 101 20.37 24.65 -8.93
C ILE A 101 21.73 25.26 -8.57
N LEU A 102 22.80 24.62 -9.05
CA LEU A 102 24.16 25.13 -8.98
C LEU A 102 24.61 25.57 -10.36
N THR A 103 25.20 26.76 -10.43
CA THR A 103 25.99 27.23 -11.58
C THR A 103 27.43 27.45 -11.14
N VAL A 104 28.38 26.92 -11.91
CA VAL A 104 29.83 27.15 -11.69
C VAL A 104 30.42 27.89 -12.87
N THR A 105 31.39 28.77 -12.61
CA THR A 105 32.11 29.56 -13.63
C THR A 105 33.62 29.34 -13.49
N ASP A 106 34.29 29.11 -14.62
CA ASP A 106 35.73 28.90 -14.71
C ASP A 106 36.56 30.20 -14.77
N ASP A 107 37.88 30.06 -14.74
CA ASP A 107 38.86 31.16 -14.80
C ASP A 107 38.92 31.88 -16.16
N LYS A 108 38.12 31.43 -17.13
CA LYS A 108 38.03 31.93 -18.50
C LYS A 108 36.56 32.28 -18.89
N ASP A 109 35.73 32.59 -17.88
CA ASP A 109 34.36 33.09 -17.98
C ASP A 109 33.35 32.17 -18.71
N LYS A 110 33.59 30.85 -18.76
CA LYS A 110 32.55 29.88 -19.16
C LYS A 110 31.89 29.27 -17.93
N SER A 111 30.60 28.97 -18.08
CA SER A 111 29.79 28.41 -17.00
C SER A 111 29.03 27.17 -17.44
N ASP A 112 28.73 26.34 -16.45
CA ASP A 112 27.81 25.22 -16.54
C ASP A 112 26.84 25.24 -15.35
N THR A 113 25.66 24.67 -15.57
CA THR A 113 24.56 24.64 -14.59
C THR A 113 23.97 23.25 -14.55
N THR A 114 23.51 22.81 -13.37
CA THR A 114 22.94 21.48 -13.13
C THR A 114 21.59 21.19 -13.80
N TRP A 115 21.28 21.82 -14.94
CA TRP A 115 20.01 21.64 -15.68
C TRP A 115 19.72 20.18 -16.07
N ASN A 116 20.77 19.37 -16.26
CA ASN A 116 20.66 17.95 -16.61
C ASN A 116 20.73 17.00 -15.39
N SER A 117 20.95 17.55 -14.19
CA SER A 117 21.19 16.82 -12.94
C SER A 117 20.58 17.57 -11.76
N LEU A 118 19.28 17.85 -11.86
CA LEU A 118 18.55 18.62 -10.85
C LEU A 118 18.52 17.89 -9.50
N LEU A 119 18.78 18.64 -8.43
CA LEU A 119 18.75 18.15 -7.06
C LEU A 119 17.40 18.51 -6.43
N TYR A 120 16.67 17.50 -5.95
CA TYR A 120 15.34 17.67 -5.35
C TYR A 120 15.43 17.49 -3.84
N VAL A 121 14.81 18.41 -3.09
CA VAL A 121 14.70 18.32 -1.63
C VAL A 121 13.23 18.50 -1.27
N GLU A 122 12.69 17.58 -0.48
CA GLU A 122 11.35 17.70 0.08
C GLU A 122 11.43 18.04 1.57
N ILE A 123 10.78 19.15 1.93
CA ILE A 123 10.61 19.56 3.31
C ILE A 123 9.21 19.14 3.73
N LEU A 124 9.15 18.24 4.70
CA LEU A 124 7.91 17.64 5.17
C LEU A 124 7.07 18.65 5.94
N ASN A 125 5.76 18.41 5.97
CA ASN A 125 4.89 19.16 6.87
C ASN A 125 5.34 18.92 8.33
N PRO A 126 5.31 19.97 9.17
CA PRO A 126 5.75 19.83 10.55
C PRO A 126 4.87 18.83 11.30
N GLU A 127 5.49 18.09 12.20
CA GLU A 127 4.79 17.17 13.08
C GLU A 127 3.71 17.89 13.89
N THR A 128 2.59 17.19 14.10
CA THR A 128 1.48 17.69 14.93
C THR A 128 1.42 17.05 16.30
N THR A 129 2.51 16.40 16.68
CA THR A 129 2.71 15.75 17.97
C THR A 129 2.66 16.80 19.10
N GLY A 130 1.48 16.99 19.72
CA GLY A 130 1.23 17.94 20.80
C GLY A 130 -0.25 18.21 21.10
N ASP A 131 -0.53 19.12 22.05
CA ASP A 131 -1.89 19.63 22.32
C ASP A 131 -2.38 20.39 21.07
N VAL A 132 -3.14 19.71 20.21
CA VAL A 132 -3.77 20.33 19.05
C VAL A 132 -4.80 21.35 19.55
N THR A 133 -4.66 22.60 19.11
CA THR A 133 -5.47 23.73 19.56
C THR A 133 -6.00 24.49 18.34
N ASN A 134 -6.92 25.43 18.56
CA ASN A 134 -7.42 26.27 17.47
C ASN A 134 -6.33 27.09 16.77
N ASP A 135 -5.17 27.29 17.41
CA ASP A 135 -4.01 28.01 16.83
C ASP A 135 -3.07 27.07 16.05
N THR A 136 -3.38 25.77 15.95
CA THR A 136 -2.58 24.81 15.17
C THR A 136 -2.53 25.24 13.71
N VAL A 137 -1.31 25.27 13.16
CA VAL A 137 -1.08 25.61 11.75
C VAL A 137 -1.85 24.65 10.84
N PRO A 138 -2.49 25.15 9.76
CA PRO A 138 -3.17 24.28 8.82
C PRO A 138 -2.17 23.40 8.06
N PHE A 139 -2.63 22.30 7.50
CA PHE A 139 -1.85 21.44 6.61
C PHE A 139 -2.07 21.86 5.17
N ALA A 140 -1.18 22.71 4.69
CA ALA A 140 -1.11 23.04 3.28
C ALA A 140 -0.50 21.86 2.52
N ILE A 141 -1.23 21.35 1.54
CA ILE A 141 -0.72 20.43 0.52
C ILE A 141 -1.03 21.06 -0.82
N ALA A 142 -0.03 21.06 -1.69
CA ALA A 142 -0.22 21.42 -3.08
C ALA A 142 0.45 20.37 -3.97
N ALA A 143 -0.06 20.25 -5.19
CA ALA A 143 0.58 19.55 -6.31
C ALA A 143 0.64 20.49 -7.51
N ALA A 144 1.59 20.24 -8.41
CA ALA A 144 1.72 20.92 -9.69
C ALA A 144 1.82 19.88 -10.81
N SER A 145 1.20 20.12 -11.96
CA SER A 145 1.19 19.18 -13.09
C SER A 145 2.57 18.92 -13.68
N ALA A 146 3.50 19.87 -13.52
CA ALA A 146 4.92 19.70 -13.73
C ALA A 146 5.71 20.77 -12.96
N GLN A 147 6.95 20.46 -12.61
CA GLN A 147 7.88 21.41 -11.97
C GLN A 147 9.01 21.84 -12.90
N VAL A 148 9.36 21.01 -13.88
CA VAL A 148 10.42 21.28 -14.86
C VAL A 148 9.75 21.37 -16.22
N ILE A 149 9.84 22.54 -16.84
CA ILE A 149 8.97 22.91 -17.96
C ILE A 149 9.76 23.63 -19.04
N GLU A 150 9.22 23.60 -20.26
CA GLU A 150 9.68 24.48 -21.33
C GLU A 150 9.04 25.88 -21.18
N ASN A 151 9.64 26.87 -21.83
CA ASN A 151 9.10 28.22 -21.86
C ASN A 151 7.68 28.26 -22.42
N ASN A 152 6.81 29.08 -21.82
CA ASN A 152 5.41 29.27 -22.24
C ASN A 152 4.55 28.00 -22.05
N THR A 153 4.87 27.20 -21.03
CA THR A 153 4.07 26.05 -20.59
C THR A 153 3.08 26.48 -19.50
N ALA A 154 1.83 26.05 -19.63
CA ALA A 154 0.81 26.20 -18.60
C ALA A 154 0.94 25.07 -17.56
N ILE A 155 0.83 25.44 -16.29
CA ILE A 155 0.89 24.51 -15.16
C ILE A 155 -0.39 24.61 -14.38
N ASP A 156 -0.98 23.45 -14.14
CA ASP A 156 -2.14 23.31 -13.28
C ASP A 156 -1.65 22.97 -11.88
N PHE A 157 -2.28 23.61 -10.90
CA PHE A 157 -1.99 23.48 -9.49
C PHE A 157 -3.23 22.98 -8.76
N ASP A 158 -3.04 22.06 -7.84
CA ASP A 158 -4.11 21.50 -7.01
C ASP A 158 -3.73 21.61 -5.54
N GLY A 159 -4.56 22.28 -4.74
CA GLY A 159 -4.41 22.43 -3.30
C GLY A 159 -5.56 21.78 -2.52
N ASN A 160 -6.45 21.04 -3.18
CA ASN A 160 -7.67 20.48 -2.57
C ASN A 160 -7.37 19.49 -1.44
N ALA A 161 -6.17 18.90 -1.43
CA ALA A 161 -5.70 18.06 -0.33
C ALA A 161 -5.32 18.87 0.93
N SER A 162 -5.45 20.19 0.96
CA SER A 162 -5.19 21.02 2.15
C SER A 162 -6.31 20.89 3.19
N ARG A 163 -5.97 21.00 4.49
CA ARG A 163 -6.96 20.98 5.59
C ARG A 163 -6.52 21.82 6.78
N ALA A 164 -7.46 22.25 7.61
CA ALA A 164 -7.20 23.06 8.79
C ALA A 164 -7.96 22.52 10.01
N TYR A 165 -7.41 22.72 11.21
CA TYR A 165 -7.99 22.20 12.45
C TYR A 165 -9.20 23.01 12.91
N SER A 166 -10.27 22.34 13.38
CA SER A 166 -11.49 22.98 13.95
C SER A 166 -11.56 23.02 15.47
N GLY A 167 -10.63 22.37 16.17
CA GLY A 167 -10.75 22.08 17.61
C GLY A 167 -10.94 20.60 17.93
N ASP A 168 -11.42 19.80 16.97
CA ASP A 168 -11.63 18.35 17.11
C ASP A 168 -10.96 17.53 15.98
N ASP A 169 -10.88 18.07 14.75
CA ASP A 169 -10.31 17.37 13.58
C ASP A 169 -9.79 18.34 12.51
N PHE A 170 -9.01 17.83 11.55
CA PHE A 170 -8.60 18.55 10.34
C PHE A 170 -9.62 18.42 9.22
N SER A 171 -10.14 19.54 8.73
CA SER A 171 -11.15 19.57 7.66
C SER A 171 -10.94 20.72 6.69
N VAL A 172 -11.39 20.52 5.44
CA VAL A 172 -11.43 21.57 4.39
C VAL A 172 -12.38 22.70 4.76
N ALA A 173 -13.43 22.41 5.56
CA ALA A 173 -14.42 23.40 5.98
C ALA A 173 -13.83 24.49 6.90
N ASN A 174 -12.65 24.23 7.48
CA ASN A 174 -11.96 25.13 8.38
C ASN A 174 -10.92 26.01 7.67
N ILE A 175 -10.86 25.94 6.33
CA ILE A 175 -10.00 26.82 5.53
C ILE A 175 -10.77 28.09 5.22
N GLU A 176 -10.25 29.23 5.69
CA GLU A 176 -10.77 30.55 5.38
C GLU A 176 -10.30 31.05 4.01
N GLU A 177 -9.01 30.89 3.72
CA GLU A 177 -8.40 31.38 2.48
C GLU A 177 -7.38 30.37 1.93
N MET A 178 -7.40 30.21 0.61
CA MET A 178 -6.31 29.67 -0.18
C MET A 178 -5.73 30.78 -1.05
N PHE A 179 -4.42 31.00 -0.95
CA PHE A 179 -3.70 32.02 -1.68
C PHE A 179 -2.52 31.40 -2.44
N TRP A 180 -2.54 31.49 -3.75
CA TRP A 180 -1.47 31.06 -4.65
C TRP A 180 -0.57 32.21 -5.05
N SER A 181 0.74 31.97 -5.05
CA SER A 181 1.77 32.89 -5.56
C SER A 181 2.66 32.16 -6.55
N TRP A 182 2.93 32.80 -7.69
CA TRP A 182 3.75 32.23 -8.77
C TRP A 182 5.21 32.69 -8.74
N GLY A 183 5.64 33.32 -7.65
CA GLY A 183 7.03 33.77 -7.46
C GLY A 183 7.46 34.98 -8.29
N ASN A 184 6.58 35.51 -9.16
CA ASN A 184 6.85 36.66 -10.04
C ASN A 184 5.98 37.89 -9.71
N GLY A 185 5.31 37.88 -8.56
CA GLY A 185 4.39 38.93 -8.11
C GLY A 185 2.95 38.74 -8.55
N ASN A 186 2.65 37.78 -9.45
CA ASN A 186 1.28 37.38 -9.74
C ASN A 186 0.78 36.39 -8.68
N SER A 187 -0.52 36.50 -8.37
CA SER A 187 -1.18 35.69 -7.34
C SER A 187 -2.65 35.49 -7.65
N PHE A 188 -3.24 34.47 -7.03
CA PHE A 188 -4.66 34.18 -7.07
C PHE A 188 -5.13 33.78 -5.68
N SER A 189 -6.28 34.28 -5.21
CA SER A 189 -6.82 33.89 -3.91
C SER A 189 -8.33 33.79 -3.92
N GLY A 190 -8.83 32.98 -3.00
CA GLY A 190 -10.25 32.73 -2.79
C GLY A 190 -10.45 31.77 -1.63
N ASN A 191 -11.69 31.42 -1.34
CA ASN A 191 -11.98 30.31 -0.42
C ASN A 191 -11.62 28.95 -1.05
N TYR A 192 -11.77 27.86 -0.29
CA TYR A 192 -11.49 26.50 -0.76
C TYR A 192 -12.16 26.16 -2.11
N SER A 193 -13.44 26.51 -2.30
CA SER A 193 -14.17 26.20 -3.54
C SER A 193 -13.75 27.05 -4.75
N GLU A 194 -13.20 28.24 -4.51
CA GLU A 194 -12.78 29.18 -5.56
C GLU A 194 -11.32 28.98 -5.95
N ALA A 195 -10.47 28.66 -4.97
CA ALA A 195 -9.02 28.64 -5.11
C ALA A 195 -8.39 27.29 -4.73
N GLY A 196 -9.18 26.23 -4.62
CA GLY A 196 -8.70 24.86 -4.46
C GLY A 196 -7.83 24.38 -5.63
N THR A 197 -8.10 24.89 -6.84
CA THR A 197 -7.24 24.69 -8.02
C THR A 197 -6.88 26.03 -8.66
N ALA A 198 -5.77 26.04 -9.39
CA ALA A 198 -5.33 27.21 -10.14
C ALA A 198 -4.52 26.80 -11.38
N SER A 199 -4.36 27.72 -12.33
CA SER A 199 -3.51 27.50 -13.52
C SER A 199 -2.71 28.75 -13.83
N TYR A 200 -1.45 28.58 -14.23
CA TYR A 200 -0.58 29.69 -14.58
C TYR A 200 0.41 29.32 -15.69
N THR A 201 0.65 30.25 -16.62
CA THR A 201 1.64 30.09 -17.69
C THR A 201 2.92 30.83 -17.34
N TYR A 202 4.00 30.08 -17.18
CA TYR A 202 5.32 30.63 -16.90
C TYR A 202 6.04 31.01 -18.18
N THR A 203 6.77 32.12 -18.15
CA THR A 203 7.56 32.62 -19.29
C THR A 203 8.96 33.01 -18.83
N GLY A 204 9.98 32.64 -19.58
CA GLY A 204 11.38 32.88 -19.26
C GLY A 204 12.27 31.86 -19.95
N ASP A 205 13.59 31.97 -19.77
CA ASP A 205 14.56 31.02 -20.28
C ASP A 205 15.62 30.81 -19.20
N GLY A 206 15.77 29.58 -18.69
CA GLY A 206 16.66 29.28 -17.56
C GLY A 206 16.26 29.98 -16.24
N VAL A 207 14.95 30.11 -15.96
CA VAL A 207 14.43 30.84 -14.79
C VAL A 207 13.84 29.90 -13.76
N VAL A 208 14.05 30.22 -12.49
CA VAL A 208 13.55 29.48 -11.33
C VAL A 208 12.54 30.35 -10.57
N TYR A 209 11.37 29.80 -10.28
CA TYR A 209 10.32 30.48 -9.51
C TYR A 209 10.01 29.72 -8.22
N ALA A 210 10.05 30.45 -7.11
CA ALA A 210 9.55 29.99 -5.82
C ALA A 210 8.04 30.23 -5.75
N SER A 211 7.26 29.26 -6.20
CA SER A 211 5.80 29.30 -6.14
C SER A 211 5.33 28.72 -4.82
N TYR A 212 4.19 29.15 -4.29
CA TYR A 212 3.64 28.58 -3.07
C TYR A 212 2.12 28.69 -2.99
N LEU A 213 1.53 27.73 -2.28
CA LEU A 213 0.20 27.83 -1.71
C LEU A 213 0.32 28.32 -0.27
N ARG A 214 -0.52 29.28 0.12
CA ARG A 214 -0.76 29.67 1.52
C ARG A 214 -2.18 29.30 1.89
N VAL A 215 -2.32 28.53 2.97
CA VAL A 215 -3.60 28.18 3.56
C VAL A 215 -3.76 28.95 4.86
N THR A 216 -4.90 29.60 5.03
CA THR A 216 -5.29 30.31 6.26
C THR A 216 -6.49 29.60 6.86
N SER A 217 -6.41 29.22 8.13
CA SER A 217 -7.54 28.62 8.85
C SER A 217 -8.55 29.69 9.27
N ILE A 218 -9.77 29.26 9.64
CA ILE A 218 -10.79 30.12 10.29
C ILE A 218 -10.38 30.70 11.66
N HIS A 219 -9.18 30.34 12.13
CA HIS A 219 -8.57 30.82 13.36
C HIS A 219 -7.32 31.66 13.08
N ASP A 220 -7.18 32.19 11.87
CA ASP A 220 -6.06 33.03 11.41
C ASP A 220 -4.68 32.34 11.43
N ALA A 221 -4.61 31.02 11.69
CA ALA A 221 -3.38 30.25 11.60
C ALA A 221 -3.01 30.01 10.13
N VAL A 222 -1.73 30.16 9.79
CA VAL A 222 -1.27 30.17 8.40
C VAL A 222 -0.14 29.16 8.19
N GLN A 223 -0.22 28.41 7.10
CA GLN A 223 0.90 27.63 6.58
C GLN A 223 1.13 27.92 5.10
N ARG A 224 2.40 27.95 4.69
CA ARG A 224 2.80 27.97 3.28
C ARG A 224 3.36 26.62 2.88
N TYR A 225 3.10 26.20 1.65
CA TYR A 225 3.70 25.03 1.00
C TYR A 225 4.32 25.46 -0.32
N TYR A 226 5.64 25.29 -0.46
CA TYR A 226 6.39 25.73 -1.64
C TYR A 226 6.49 24.67 -2.74
N HIS A 227 6.55 25.14 -3.98
CA HIS A 227 6.95 24.39 -5.16
C HIS A 227 7.93 25.23 -5.99
N THR A 228 9.11 24.68 -6.26
CA THR A 228 10.01 25.28 -7.24
C THR A 228 9.56 24.92 -8.66
N ILE A 229 9.37 25.94 -9.51
CA ILE A 229 9.12 25.78 -10.95
C ILE A 229 10.38 26.22 -11.70
N VAL A 230 10.90 25.34 -12.54
CA VAL A 230 12.10 25.53 -13.34
C VAL A 230 11.73 25.57 -14.82
N ILE A 231 12.01 26.70 -15.48
CA ILE A 231 11.97 26.79 -16.94
C ILE A 231 13.34 26.44 -17.49
N LEU A 232 13.43 25.35 -18.23
CA LEU A 232 14.69 24.92 -18.84
C LEU A 232 15.13 25.85 -19.98
N PRO A 233 16.45 26.02 -20.16
CA PRO A 233 16.99 26.65 -21.36
C PRO A 233 16.57 25.91 -22.64
N ALA A 234 16.36 26.65 -23.73
CA ALA A 234 15.90 26.06 -25.01
C ALA A 234 16.84 24.99 -25.62
N ASP A 235 18.11 24.94 -25.22
CA ASP A 235 19.10 23.95 -25.63
C ASP A 235 19.18 22.72 -24.71
N VAL A 236 18.42 22.71 -23.62
CA VAL A 236 18.30 21.58 -22.68
C VAL A 236 16.97 20.88 -22.90
N THR A 237 17.02 19.59 -23.21
CA THR A 237 15.82 18.74 -23.24
C THR A 237 15.62 18.12 -21.87
N GLY A 238 14.69 18.65 -21.07
CA GLY A 238 14.28 18.02 -19.82
C GLY A 238 13.23 16.96 -20.05
N GLY A 239 13.52 15.72 -19.67
CA GLY A 239 12.51 14.67 -19.67
C GLY A 239 13.02 13.43 -18.94
N GLY A 240 12.24 12.96 -17.96
CA GLY A 240 12.32 11.59 -17.46
C GLY A 240 13.45 11.24 -16.49
N ALA A 241 14.15 12.21 -15.90
CA ALA A 241 15.09 11.92 -14.82
C ALA A 241 14.34 11.43 -13.57
N VAL A 242 14.86 10.36 -12.97
CA VAL A 242 14.36 9.83 -11.70
C VAL A 242 14.54 10.88 -10.62
N LYS A 243 13.44 11.34 -10.02
CA LYS A 243 13.50 12.22 -8.84
C LYS A 243 13.86 11.39 -7.61
N ASN A 244 14.84 11.88 -6.84
CA ASN A 244 15.28 11.30 -5.57
C ASN A 244 15.41 9.76 -5.64
N PRO A 245 16.47 9.22 -6.27
CA PRO A 245 16.67 7.77 -6.38
C PRO A 245 16.67 7.04 -5.02
N ASP A 246 17.05 7.74 -3.95
CA ASP A 246 17.08 7.21 -2.58
C ASP A 246 15.74 7.28 -1.81
N LEU A 247 14.68 7.86 -2.38
CA LEU A 247 13.38 8.04 -1.72
C LEU A 247 12.24 7.49 -2.56
N PHE A 248 11.53 6.47 -2.09
CA PHE A 248 10.26 6.05 -2.68
C PHE A 248 9.09 6.81 -2.07
N VAL A 249 8.25 7.42 -2.90
CA VAL A 249 7.08 8.20 -2.49
C VAL A 249 5.81 7.49 -2.95
N GLU A 250 5.04 7.02 -1.98
CA GLU A 250 3.68 6.53 -2.17
C GLU A 250 2.66 7.60 -1.80
N VAL A 251 1.61 7.74 -2.61
CA VAL A 251 0.41 8.51 -2.26
C VAL A 251 -0.84 7.63 -2.26
N THR A 252 -1.43 7.45 -1.08
CA THR A 252 -2.55 6.54 -0.84
C THR A 252 -3.69 7.26 -0.12
N ILE A 253 -4.79 6.55 0.12
CA ILE A 253 -5.93 7.01 0.92
C ILE A 253 -6.00 6.34 2.29
N GLY A 254 -5.26 5.24 2.47
CA GLY A 254 -5.22 4.45 3.71
C GLY A 254 -4.48 5.17 4.84
N GLU A 255 -4.80 4.77 6.07
CA GLU A 255 -4.10 5.15 7.29
C GLU A 255 -4.00 3.89 8.14
N ALA A 256 -2.80 3.58 8.62
CA ALA A 256 -2.61 2.49 9.56
C ALA A 256 -3.38 2.75 10.86
N LYS A 257 -3.75 1.68 11.55
CA LYS A 257 -4.39 1.76 12.87
C LYS A 257 -3.42 1.43 13.99
N THR A 258 -2.50 0.51 13.75
CA THR A 258 -1.55 0.01 14.74
C THR A 258 -0.31 -0.57 14.06
N LEU A 259 0.83 -0.56 14.74
CA LEU A 259 2.04 -1.29 14.33
C LEU A 259 2.26 -2.56 15.16
N ASP A 260 1.22 -3.02 15.87
CA ASP A 260 1.24 -4.28 16.58
C ASP A 260 0.79 -5.44 15.67
N PRO A 261 1.68 -6.37 15.27
CA PRO A 261 1.31 -7.46 14.38
C PRO A 261 0.31 -8.47 14.97
N SER A 262 0.11 -8.47 16.30
CA SER A 262 -0.92 -9.30 16.95
C SER A 262 -2.31 -8.65 16.99
N VAL A 263 -2.42 -7.39 16.53
CA VAL A 263 -3.66 -6.60 16.52
C VAL A 263 -4.02 -6.12 15.11
N ALA A 264 -3.04 -5.77 14.29
CA ALA A 264 -3.27 -5.26 12.95
C ALA A 264 -4.02 -6.26 12.07
N TYR A 265 -5.18 -5.84 11.59
CA TYR A 265 -6.05 -6.63 10.72
C TYR A 265 -6.63 -5.79 9.57
N ASP A 266 -6.01 -4.65 9.29
CA ASP A 266 -6.28 -3.80 8.13
C ASP A 266 -5.05 -3.73 7.21
N THR A 267 -5.27 -3.50 5.92
CA THR A 267 -4.21 -3.51 4.90
C THR A 267 -3.23 -2.35 5.03
N ALA A 268 -3.63 -1.19 5.54
CA ALA A 268 -2.73 -0.05 5.70
C ALA A 268 -1.71 -0.28 6.83
N SER A 269 -2.13 -0.93 7.92
CA SER A 269 -1.23 -1.41 8.96
C SER A 269 -0.34 -2.54 8.41
N GLY A 270 -0.94 -3.54 7.72
CA GLY A 270 -0.24 -4.69 7.16
C GLY A 270 0.91 -4.33 6.23
N GLU A 271 0.73 -3.34 5.34
CA GLU A 271 1.77 -2.84 4.43
C GLU A 271 3.04 -2.40 5.17
N ILE A 272 2.89 -1.73 6.31
CA ILE A 272 4.04 -1.28 7.09
C ILE A 272 4.67 -2.47 7.80
N LEU A 273 3.84 -3.33 8.40
CA LEU A 273 4.28 -4.51 9.14
C LEU A 273 5.12 -5.46 8.27
N GLU A 274 4.71 -5.67 7.01
CA GLU A 274 5.43 -6.48 6.02
C GLU A 274 6.86 -5.97 5.73
N ASN A 275 7.16 -4.71 6.07
CA ASN A 275 8.46 -4.09 5.83
C ASN A 275 9.29 -3.85 7.10
N VAL A 276 8.65 -3.80 8.28
CA VAL A 276 9.35 -3.59 9.56
C VAL A 276 9.49 -4.86 10.38
N TYR A 277 8.66 -5.88 10.17
CA TYR A 277 8.75 -7.20 10.79
C TYR A 277 9.14 -8.28 9.79
N GLU A 278 9.57 -9.43 10.32
CA GLU A 278 9.85 -10.63 9.53
C GLU A 278 9.24 -11.87 10.18
N HIS A 279 9.00 -12.86 9.34
CA HIS A 279 8.40 -14.15 9.67
C HIS A 279 9.46 -15.26 9.63
N LEU A 280 9.12 -16.46 10.10
CA LEU A 280 10.01 -17.62 9.96
C LEU A 280 10.17 -18.04 8.49
N VAL A 281 9.05 -18.03 7.76
CA VAL A 281 8.94 -18.34 6.33
C VAL A 281 8.03 -17.30 5.68
N TYR A 282 8.19 -17.08 4.38
CA TYR A 282 7.42 -16.07 3.67
C TYR A 282 7.07 -16.52 2.26
N TYR A 283 6.16 -15.82 1.58
CA TYR A 283 5.78 -16.15 0.21
C TYR A 283 6.92 -15.86 -0.78
N ASP A 284 7.08 -16.74 -1.78
CA ASP A 284 8.08 -16.56 -2.84
C ASP A 284 7.57 -15.60 -3.93
N ARG A 285 7.75 -14.30 -3.69
CA ARG A 285 7.37 -13.23 -4.63
C ARG A 285 5.92 -13.35 -5.10
N GLU A 286 5.64 -13.58 -6.38
CA GLU A 286 4.28 -13.74 -6.94
C GLU A 286 3.58 -15.05 -6.53
N SER A 287 4.30 -15.98 -5.91
CA SER A 287 3.80 -17.30 -5.56
C SER A 287 2.92 -17.28 -4.31
N THR A 288 1.72 -17.85 -4.42
CA THR A 288 0.80 -18.10 -3.30
C THR A 288 0.92 -19.52 -2.73
N ILE A 289 1.74 -20.36 -3.37
CA ILE A 289 1.88 -21.78 -3.03
C ILE A 289 3.25 -22.04 -2.38
N ASN A 290 4.31 -21.61 -3.07
CA ASN A 290 5.67 -21.82 -2.61
C ASN A 290 6.06 -20.77 -1.56
N LEU A 291 6.60 -21.26 -0.45
CA LEU A 291 7.21 -20.43 0.59
C LEU A 291 8.74 -20.52 0.49
N VAL A 292 9.40 -19.48 0.98
CA VAL A 292 10.86 -19.34 1.10
C VAL A 292 11.26 -19.12 2.56
N PRO A 293 12.49 -19.50 2.95
CA PRO A 293 12.98 -19.21 4.29
C PRO A 293 13.21 -17.70 4.48
N GLN A 294 12.66 -17.13 5.54
CA GLN A 294 12.93 -15.75 5.97
C GLN A 294 13.81 -15.77 7.23
N LEU A 295 13.29 -15.72 8.46
CA LEU A 295 14.11 -15.82 9.68
C LEU A 295 14.58 -17.26 9.96
N ALA A 296 13.85 -18.26 9.46
CA ALA A 296 14.36 -19.63 9.40
C ALA A 296 15.41 -19.77 8.28
N THR A 297 16.28 -20.77 8.40
CA THR A 297 17.31 -21.09 7.39
C THR A 297 16.79 -21.99 6.26
N ALA A 298 15.66 -22.67 6.47
CA ALA A 298 14.96 -23.48 5.48
C ALA A 298 13.46 -23.51 5.79
N VAL A 299 12.62 -23.69 4.75
CA VAL A 299 11.21 -24.05 4.95
C VAL A 299 11.17 -25.49 5.48
N PRO A 300 10.45 -25.77 6.58
CA PRO A 300 10.36 -27.12 7.12
C PRO A 300 9.53 -28.02 6.19
N THR A 301 9.91 -29.28 6.16
CA THR A 301 9.30 -30.40 5.43
C THR A 301 9.36 -31.64 6.30
N VAL A 302 8.65 -32.71 5.94
CA VAL A 302 8.74 -34.00 6.66
C VAL A 302 10.19 -34.54 6.74
N GLY A 303 11.05 -34.16 5.81
CA GLY A 303 12.45 -34.60 5.79
C GLY A 303 13.42 -33.81 6.68
N ASN A 304 13.04 -32.61 7.15
CA ASN A 304 13.97 -31.72 7.87
C ASN A 304 13.36 -30.94 9.05
N GLY A 305 12.05 -30.99 9.30
CA GLY A 305 11.46 -30.20 10.38
C GLY A 305 9.97 -30.45 10.68
N ILE A 306 9.22 -31.16 9.84
CA ILE A 306 7.82 -31.51 10.13
C ILE A 306 7.76 -32.97 10.60
N SER A 307 7.04 -33.27 11.67
CA SER A 307 6.79 -34.67 12.08
C SER A 307 5.89 -35.40 11.08
N GLU A 308 5.98 -36.73 10.98
CA GLU A 308 5.18 -37.53 10.03
C GLU A 308 3.66 -37.37 10.24
N ASP A 309 3.23 -37.06 11.46
CA ASP A 309 1.83 -36.77 11.81
C ASP A 309 1.42 -35.31 11.57
N GLY A 310 2.35 -34.43 11.16
CA GLY A 310 2.06 -33.02 10.90
C GLY A 310 1.76 -32.18 12.14
N LEU A 311 2.08 -32.67 13.35
CA LEU A 311 1.80 -31.97 14.62
C LEU A 311 2.96 -31.11 15.13
N ASN A 312 4.19 -31.34 14.68
CA ASN A 312 5.37 -30.63 15.18
C ASN A 312 6.14 -30.01 14.01
N TYR A 313 6.46 -28.72 14.14
CA TYR A 313 7.20 -27.95 13.16
C TYR A 313 8.46 -27.37 13.82
N THR A 314 9.61 -27.99 13.58
CA THR A 314 10.91 -27.56 14.03
C THR A 314 11.58 -26.66 12.99
N PHE A 315 11.98 -25.46 13.41
CA PHE A 315 12.70 -24.48 12.61
C PHE A 315 14.12 -24.32 13.12
N THR A 316 15.08 -24.27 12.20
CA THR A 316 16.45 -23.80 12.49
C THR A 316 16.56 -22.33 12.09
N LEU A 317 16.81 -21.47 13.07
CA LEU A 317 16.81 -20.01 12.93
C LEU A 317 18.15 -19.46 12.44
N ARG A 318 18.11 -18.32 11.74
CA ARG A 318 19.31 -17.55 11.41
C ARG A 318 19.92 -16.97 12.68
N GLN A 319 21.24 -16.93 12.70
CA GLN A 319 22.00 -16.33 13.81
C GLN A 319 22.43 -14.92 13.46
N GLY A 320 22.52 -14.05 14.46
CA GLY A 320 23.02 -12.68 14.31
C GLY A 320 22.05 -11.73 13.62
N VAL A 321 20.78 -12.11 13.48
CA VAL A 321 19.71 -11.19 13.06
C VAL A 321 19.50 -10.18 14.17
N LYS A 322 19.55 -8.89 13.83
CA LYS A 322 19.37 -7.78 14.77
C LYS A 322 17.94 -7.28 14.70
N PHE A 323 17.38 -6.95 15.87
CA PHE A 323 16.18 -6.12 15.95
C PHE A 323 16.53 -4.65 15.74
N HIS A 324 15.52 -3.86 15.36
CA HIS A 324 15.63 -2.40 15.33
C HIS A 324 15.80 -1.81 16.73
N TYR A 325 15.18 -2.44 17.73
CA TYR A 325 15.25 -2.00 19.12
C TYR A 325 16.67 -2.16 19.68
N THR A 326 17.15 -1.11 20.33
CA THR A 326 18.48 -1.07 20.96
C THR A 326 18.36 -0.90 22.46
N ASN A 327 19.28 -1.52 23.20
CA ASN A 327 19.40 -1.26 24.63
C ASN A 327 19.85 0.17 24.93
N ALA A 328 19.90 0.51 26.23
CA ALA A 328 20.29 1.86 26.69
C ALA A 328 21.71 2.33 26.28
N THR A 329 22.58 1.45 25.75
CA THR A 329 23.90 1.82 25.22
C THR A 329 23.94 1.91 23.69
N GLY A 330 22.80 1.75 23.02
CA GLY A 330 22.65 1.83 21.56
C GLY A 330 23.07 0.55 20.84
N VAL A 331 23.16 -0.58 21.54
CA VAL A 331 23.44 -1.89 20.92
C VAL A 331 22.13 -2.60 20.65
N ALA A 332 21.90 -2.99 19.39
CA ALA A 332 20.74 -3.75 18.96
C ALA A 332 20.67 -5.13 19.66
N TYR A 333 19.46 -5.54 20.04
CA TYR A 333 19.19 -6.92 20.46
C TYR A 333 19.29 -7.86 19.25
N THR A 334 19.59 -9.14 19.50
CA THR A 334 19.69 -10.15 18.45
C THR A 334 18.67 -11.24 18.67
N MET A 335 17.96 -11.62 17.61
CA MET A 335 16.92 -12.64 17.65
C MET A 335 17.47 -14.02 18.00
N ASP A 336 16.76 -14.74 18.86
CA ASP A 336 16.86 -16.19 19.00
C ASP A 336 15.47 -16.87 19.11
N GLY A 337 15.43 -18.14 19.49
CA GLY A 337 14.20 -18.92 19.59
C GLY A 337 13.26 -18.48 20.72
N TYR A 338 13.77 -17.80 21.75
CA TYR A 338 12.92 -17.27 22.83
C TYR A 338 12.08 -16.08 22.34
N ASP A 339 12.56 -15.31 21.36
CA ASP A 339 11.74 -14.27 20.71
C ASP A 339 10.61 -14.88 19.88
N VAL A 340 10.85 -16.02 19.23
CA VAL A 340 9.82 -16.75 18.48
C VAL A 340 8.75 -17.32 19.42
N GLU A 341 9.19 -17.96 20.51
CA GLU A 341 8.32 -18.43 21.59
C GLU A 341 7.47 -17.28 22.15
N TYR A 342 8.11 -16.18 22.56
CA TYR A 342 7.44 -15.00 23.09
C TYR A 342 6.41 -14.43 22.10
N SER A 343 6.76 -14.30 20.82
CA SER A 343 5.87 -13.73 19.80
C SER A 343 4.57 -14.53 19.64
N ILE A 344 4.67 -15.86 19.63
CA ILE A 344 3.52 -16.76 19.49
C ILE A 344 2.70 -16.80 20.78
N GLU A 345 3.35 -16.95 21.94
CA GLU A 345 2.67 -16.98 23.23
C GLU A 345 1.95 -15.67 23.51
N ARG A 346 2.54 -14.55 23.08
CA ARG A 346 1.93 -13.21 23.15
C ARG A 346 0.63 -13.14 22.39
N VAL A 347 0.58 -13.63 21.14
CA VAL A 347 -0.66 -13.67 20.34
C VAL A 347 -1.76 -14.43 21.09
N LEU A 348 -1.45 -15.62 21.59
CA LEU A 348 -2.40 -16.46 22.34
C LEU A 348 -2.83 -15.82 23.66
N THR A 349 -1.92 -15.11 24.34
CA THR A 349 -2.20 -14.43 25.61
C THR A 349 -3.10 -13.21 25.39
N MET A 350 -2.82 -12.42 24.36
CA MET A 350 -3.63 -11.26 23.97
C MET A 350 -5.03 -11.72 23.53
N ASN A 351 -5.13 -12.79 22.72
CA ASN A 351 -6.40 -13.33 22.24
C ASN A 351 -7.38 -12.22 21.79
N ASP A 352 -6.84 -11.25 21.06
CA ASP A 352 -7.52 -10.01 20.72
C ASP A 352 -8.73 -10.30 19.79
N PRO A 353 -9.92 -9.75 20.06
CA PRO A 353 -11.11 -10.00 19.24
C PRO A 353 -11.15 -9.28 17.90
N GLU A 354 -10.30 -8.27 17.70
CA GLU A 354 -10.21 -7.49 16.47
C GLU A 354 -8.96 -7.84 15.65
N GLY A 355 -8.03 -8.61 16.23
CA GLY A 355 -6.78 -9.02 15.61
C GLY A 355 -6.77 -10.43 14.99
N PRO A 356 -5.68 -10.77 14.29
CA PRO A 356 -5.55 -12.04 13.56
C PRO A 356 -5.23 -13.25 14.45
N GLY A 357 -5.17 -13.09 15.78
CA GLY A 357 -4.70 -14.13 16.71
C GLY A 357 -5.54 -15.42 16.72
N TRP A 358 -6.78 -15.35 16.23
CA TRP A 358 -7.65 -16.51 16.06
C TRP A 358 -7.00 -17.60 15.20
N MET A 359 -6.18 -17.22 14.20
CA MET A 359 -5.56 -18.15 13.26
C MET A 359 -4.59 -19.11 13.93
N LEU A 360 -3.82 -18.64 14.92
CA LEU A 360 -2.95 -19.50 15.74
C LEU A 360 -3.75 -20.22 16.81
N ALA A 361 -4.68 -19.53 17.47
CA ALA A 361 -5.43 -20.09 18.58
C ALA A 361 -6.25 -21.32 18.17
N GLN A 362 -6.88 -21.31 16.99
CA GLN A 362 -7.69 -22.44 16.52
C GLN A 362 -6.91 -23.74 16.26
N ILE A 363 -5.60 -23.67 15.98
CA ILE A 363 -4.74 -24.83 15.65
C ILE A 363 -3.70 -25.14 16.72
N MET A 364 -3.47 -24.25 17.68
CA MET A 364 -2.47 -24.43 18.75
C MET A 364 -3.10 -24.56 20.14
N TYR A 365 -4.34 -24.10 20.33
CA TYR A 365 -4.99 -24.12 21.64
C TYR A 365 -6.15 -25.15 21.69
N PRO A 366 -6.05 -26.22 22.52
CA PRO A 366 -7.12 -27.21 22.64
C PRO A 366 -8.45 -26.61 23.10
N ASP A 367 -9.54 -26.94 22.41
CA ASP A 367 -10.90 -26.48 22.72
C ASP A 367 -10.99 -24.95 22.88
N TRP A 368 -10.33 -24.19 21.97
CA TRP A 368 -10.27 -22.72 22.05
C TRP A 368 -11.66 -22.08 22.22
N PRO A 369 -11.89 -21.29 23.29
CA PRO A 369 -13.21 -20.77 23.64
C PRO A 369 -13.63 -19.53 22.83
N GLY A 370 -12.92 -19.22 21.75
CA GLY A 370 -13.05 -17.99 20.99
C GLY A 370 -12.23 -16.82 21.54
N PRO A 371 -12.29 -15.66 20.87
CA PRO A 371 -11.49 -14.50 21.21
C PRO A 371 -11.98 -13.78 22.47
N ASN A 372 -11.18 -12.85 22.98
CA ASN A 372 -11.47 -12.05 24.18
C ASN A 372 -11.79 -12.91 25.42
N LYS A 373 -11.04 -14.01 25.55
CA LYS A 373 -11.03 -14.90 26.71
C LYS A 373 -9.60 -15.05 27.21
N VAL A 374 -9.42 -14.98 28.52
CA VAL A 374 -8.15 -15.34 29.14
C VAL A 374 -7.93 -16.84 28.97
N LEU A 375 -6.86 -17.22 28.30
CA LEU A 375 -6.47 -18.61 28.05
C LEU A 375 -5.57 -19.14 29.18
N ASP A 376 -5.45 -20.47 29.32
CA ASP A 376 -4.59 -21.09 30.34
C ASP A 376 -3.11 -20.89 29.97
N PRO A 377 -2.31 -20.18 30.79
CA PRO A 377 -0.90 -19.95 30.50
C PRO A 377 -0.09 -21.25 30.37
N ASN A 378 -0.47 -22.34 31.05
CA ASN A 378 0.28 -23.59 30.94
C ASN A 378 0.10 -24.26 29.57
N LEU A 379 -1.06 -24.05 28.93
CA LEU A 379 -1.30 -24.55 27.57
C LEU A 379 -0.60 -23.66 26.54
N ILE A 380 -0.58 -22.35 26.76
CA ILE A 380 0.19 -21.40 25.95
C ILE A 380 1.68 -21.75 26.00
N ASN A 381 2.26 -21.89 27.19
CA ASN A 381 3.68 -22.22 27.39
C ASN A 381 4.08 -23.62 26.89
N ALA A 382 3.12 -24.48 26.55
CA ALA A 382 3.37 -25.79 25.97
C ALA A 382 3.28 -25.79 24.43
N SER A 383 2.90 -24.66 23.83
CA SER A 383 2.65 -24.55 22.38
C SER A 383 3.93 -24.35 21.56
N VAL A 384 5.00 -23.88 22.20
CA VAL A 384 6.33 -23.68 21.59
C VAL A 384 7.41 -24.24 22.52
N GLU A 385 8.43 -24.87 21.95
CA GLU A 385 9.58 -25.40 22.67
C GLU A 385 10.88 -24.88 22.04
N VAL A 386 11.68 -24.13 22.80
CA VAL A 386 13.06 -23.78 22.43
C VAL A 386 14.02 -24.88 22.90
N ASN A 387 14.91 -25.34 22.02
CA ASN A 387 15.88 -26.38 22.37
C ASN A 387 16.85 -25.87 23.46
N ALA A 388 16.82 -26.52 24.62
CA ALA A 388 17.60 -26.14 25.81
C ALA A 388 19.13 -26.10 25.61
N THR A 389 19.65 -26.72 24.55
CA THR A 389 21.08 -26.72 24.21
C THR A 389 21.41 -25.91 22.96
N ASN A 390 20.41 -25.43 22.23
CA ASN A 390 20.54 -24.62 21.03
C ASN A 390 19.35 -23.67 20.90
N ALA A 391 19.50 -22.42 21.36
CA ALA A 391 18.44 -21.42 21.29
C ALA A 391 17.99 -21.06 19.86
N PHE A 392 18.69 -21.51 18.81
CA PHE A 392 18.31 -21.30 17.41
C PHE A 392 17.53 -22.47 16.80
N GLU A 393 17.04 -23.40 17.63
CA GLU A 393 16.13 -24.46 17.22
C GLU A 393 14.86 -24.35 18.05
N VAL A 394 13.74 -24.11 17.37
CA VAL A 394 12.42 -23.91 17.98
C VAL A 394 11.43 -24.87 17.35
N THR A 395 10.61 -25.53 18.17
CA THR A 395 9.53 -26.42 17.72
C THR A 395 8.18 -25.82 18.09
N ILE A 396 7.29 -25.71 17.12
CA ILE A 396 5.91 -25.29 17.33
C ILE A 396 5.01 -26.52 17.29
N HIS A 397 4.11 -26.62 18.27
CA HIS A 397 3.20 -27.75 18.46
C HIS A 397 1.77 -27.38 18.05
N LEU A 398 1.21 -28.15 17.13
CA LEU A 398 -0.20 -28.06 16.73
C LEU A 398 -1.04 -29.11 17.49
N ILE A 399 -2.33 -28.85 17.63
CA ILE A 399 -3.28 -29.79 18.24
C ILE A 399 -3.89 -30.76 17.20
N SER A 400 -3.77 -30.42 15.91
CA SER A 400 -4.20 -31.21 14.77
C SER A 400 -3.25 -30.97 13.58
N PRO A 401 -3.11 -31.93 12.64
CA PRO A 401 -2.36 -31.69 11.42
C PRO A 401 -3.05 -30.59 10.63
N TYR A 402 -2.29 -29.63 10.11
CA TYR A 402 -2.83 -28.48 9.40
C TYR A 402 -1.87 -28.01 8.30
N PRO A 403 -2.05 -28.43 7.03
CA PRO A 403 -1.15 -28.05 5.93
C PRO A 403 -1.09 -26.54 5.67
N GLY A 404 -2.13 -25.79 6.07
CA GLY A 404 -2.17 -24.32 5.98
C GLY A 404 -1.23 -23.60 6.95
N PHE A 405 -0.64 -24.30 7.93
CA PHE A 405 0.07 -23.67 9.06
C PHE A 405 1.21 -22.75 8.62
N LEU A 406 2.04 -23.18 7.66
CA LEU A 406 3.16 -22.35 7.21
C LEU A 406 2.71 -21.08 6.48
N LYS A 407 1.51 -21.06 5.89
CA LYS A 407 0.92 -19.88 5.27
C LYS A 407 0.34 -18.92 6.31
N VAL A 408 -0.23 -19.44 7.39
CA VAL A 408 -0.60 -18.65 8.59
C VAL A 408 0.64 -17.99 9.19
N MET A 409 1.74 -18.72 9.31
CA MET A 409 3.02 -18.18 9.80
C MET A 409 3.68 -17.16 8.86
N ALA A 410 3.22 -17.07 7.61
CA ALA A 410 3.67 -16.06 6.65
C ALA A 410 2.78 -14.79 6.63
N TYR A 411 1.71 -14.77 7.44
CA TYR A 411 0.88 -13.59 7.68
C TYR A 411 1.35 -12.83 8.92
N THR A 412 0.89 -11.59 9.11
CA THR A 412 1.35 -10.67 10.18
C THR A 412 1.35 -11.31 11.57
N VAL A 413 0.38 -12.20 11.87
CA VAL A 413 0.29 -12.94 13.13
C VAL A 413 1.53 -13.79 13.45
N GLY A 414 2.30 -14.21 12.43
CA GLY A 414 3.54 -14.97 12.54
C GLY A 414 4.81 -14.10 12.65
N SER A 415 4.67 -12.78 12.74
CA SER A 415 5.80 -11.85 12.88
C SER A 415 6.56 -12.08 14.19
N VAL A 416 7.89 -12.09 14.12
CA VAL A 416 8.76 -12.18 15.30
C VAL A 416 9.02 -10.78 15.86
N VAL A 417 8.68 -10.56 17.13
CA VAL A 417 8.85 -9.30 17.85
C VAL A 417 10.01 -9.39 18.86
N CYS A 418 10.70 -8.27 19.10
CA CYS A 418 11.73 -8.17 20.13
C CYS A 418 11.11 -8.27 21.52
N THR A 419 11.47 -9.31 22.26
CA THR A 419 10.98 -9.53 23.64
C THR A 419 11.25 -8.32 24.52
N GLU A 420 12.48 -7.81 24.51
CA GLU A 420 12.87 -6.69 25.37
C GLU A 420 12.14 -5.39 25.01
N ALA A 421 11.86 -5.15 23.73
CA ALA A 421 11.11 -3.96 23.31
C ALA A 421 9.70 -3.96 23.92
N VAL A 422 9.01 -5.10 23.87
CA VAL A 422 7.65 -5.22 24.41
C VAL A 422 7.66 -5.15 25.94
N GLU A 423 8.58 -5.86 26.60
CA GLU A 423 8.68 -5.89 28.07
C GLU A 423 9.08 -4.53 28.68
N ASP A 424 10.02 -3.81 28.06
CA ASP A 424 10.41 -2.46 28.49
C ASP A 424 9.24 -1.46 28.40
N HIS A 425 8.23 -1.75 27.56
CA HIS A 425 7.07 -0.91 27.29
C HIS A 425 5.74 -1.54 27.75
N GLY A 426 5.76 -2.25 28.88
CA GLY A 426 4.55 -2.69 29.58
C GLY A 426 4.22 -4.18 29.43
N GLY A 427 4.98 -4.91 28.61
CA GLY A 427 4.86 -6.36 28.45
C GLY A 427 3.54 -6.80 27.82
N VAL A 428 3.21 -8.07 28.03
CA VAL A 428 1.95 -8.68 27.58
C VAL A 428 0.98 -8.79 28.74
N ILE A 429 -0.20 -8.20 28.57
CA ILE A 429 -1.32 -8.32 29.51
C ILE A 429 -2.42 -9.10 28.79
N PRO A 430 -2.99 -10.16 29.39
CA PRO A 430 -4.08 -10.91 28.76
C PRO A 430 -5.21 -10.00 28.31
N ILE A 431 -5.79 -10.28 27.13
CA ILE A 431 -6.93 -9.54 26.55
C ILE A 431 -6.74 -8.02 26.46
N THR A 432 -5.49 -7.55 26.41
CA THR A 432 -5.15 -6.12 26.41
C THR A 432 -4.08 -5.85 25.36
N GLN A 433 -4.30 -4.85 24.51
CA GLN A 433 -3.34 -4.38 23.52
C GLN A 433 -2.20 -3.61 24.20
N ASN A 434 -0.99 -3.68 23.63
CA ASN A 434 0.13 -2.90 24.12
C ASN A 434 0.11 -1.49 23.49
N GLU A 435 -0.15 -0.46 24.30
CA GLU A 435 -0.29 0.93 23.86
C GLU A 435 0.96 1.47 23.11
N TRP A 436 2.16 1.02 23.49
CA TRP A 436 3.38 1.48 22.83
C TRP A 436 3.49 0.92 21.41
N MET A 437 3.15 -0.36 21.23
CA MET A 437 3.15 -1.04 19.93
C MET A 437 2.13 -0.46 18.94
N ILE A 438 1.14 0.32 19.39
CA ILE A 438 0.20 1.00 18.49
C ILE A 438 0.94 1.94 17.54
N ARG A 439 1.99 2.63 18.01
CA ARG A 439 2.71 3.67 17.25
C ARG A 439 4.21 3.40 17.11
N ASN A 440 4.69 2.24 17.55
CA ASN A 440 6.10 1.88 17.50
C ASN A 440 6.25 0.44 17.02
N GLU A 441 7.41 0.13 16.47
CA GLU A 441 7.75 -1.20 15.98
C GLU A 441 8.85 -1.86 16.84
N ALA A 442 8.93 -3.18 16.76
CA ALA A 442 9.87 -4.02 17.50
C ALA A 442 10.43 -5.15 16.61
N GLY A 443 10.62 -4.87 15.32
CA GLY A 443 10.88 -5.88 14.31
C GLY A 443 12.35 -6.01 13.90
N THR A 444 12.58 -6.82 12.88
CA THR A 444 13.89 -7.18 12.28
C THR A 444 13.97 -6.83 10.79
N GLY A 445 12.92 -6.20 10.26
CA GLY A 445 12.69 -5.99 8.84
C GLY A 445 13.75 -5.13 8.13
N PRO A 446 13.63 -5.03 6.81
CA PRO A 446 14.52 -4.20 6.00
C PRO A 446 14.36 -2.69 6.23
N TYR A 447 13.25 -2.25 6.83
CA TYR A 447 12.96 -0.85 7.13
C TYR A 447 12.60 -0.64 8.59
N MET A 448 12.98 0.52 9.13
CA MET A 448 12.62 0.99 10.46
C MET A 448 11.63 2.14 10.36
N LEU A 449 10.67 2.19 11.28
CA LEU A 449 9.84 3.37 11.45
C LEU A 449 10.70 4.55 11.89
N LYS A 450 10.58 5.69 11.21
CA LYS A 450 11.19 6.96 11.63
C LYS A 450 10.18 7.90 12.25
N THR A 451 9.06 8.09 11.56
CA THR A 451 8.01 9.02 11.96
C THR A 451 6.67 8.50 11.47
N TRP A 452 5.63 8.67 12.29
CA TRP A 452 4.24 8.51 11.87
C TRP A 452 3.43 9.74 12.28
N GLU A 453 3.18 10.62 11.32
CA GLU A 453 2.27 11.76 11.48
C GLU A 453 0.87 11.38 11.01
N ALA A 454 -0.03 11.20 11.99
CA ALA A 454 -1.40 10.79 11.74
C ALA A 454 -2.10 11.69 10.71
N ASN A 455 -2.80 11.08 9.76
CA ASN A 455 -3.48 11.76 8.65
C ASN A 455 -2.58 12.56 7.69
N GLN A 456 -1.26 12.38 7.78
CA GLN A 456 -0.29 13.05 6.91
C GLN A 456 0.60 12.03 6.20
N TYR A 457 1.51 11.39 6.93
CA TYR A 457 2.46 10.47 6.33
C TYR A 457 3.11 9.53 7.36
N ILE A 458 3.67 8.45 6.82
CA ILE A 458 4.58 7.53 7.53
C ILE A 458 5.91 7.55 6.80
N LEU A 459 6.99 7.78 7.54
CA LEU A 459 8.36 7.77 7.03
C LEU A 459 9.09 6.55 7.60
N MET A 460 9.66 5.75 6.72
CA MET A 460 10.54 4.65 7.04
C MET A 460 11.93 4.85 6.45
N GLU A 461 12.96 4.37 7.14
CA GLU A 461 14.36 4.38 6.67
C GLU A 461 14.88 2.94 6.65
N ARG A 462 15.65 2.59 5.61
CA ARG A 462 16.24 1.26 5.52
C ARG A 462 17.10 0.95 6.74
N PHE A 463 17.06 -0.30 7.19
CA PHE A 463 17.92 -0.80 8.24
C PHE A 463 19.27 -1.23 7.63
N ASN A 464 20.31 -0.40 7.77
CA ASN A 464 21.64 -0.74 7.20
C ASN A 464 22.30 -1.98 7.84
N ASP A 465 21.80 -2.40 8.99
CA ASP A 465 22.26 -3.55 9.76
C ASP A 465 21.37 -4.79 9.54
N TYR A 466 20.45 -4.74 8.56
CA TYR A 466 19.63 -5.85 8.13
C TYR A 466 20.49 -7.07 7.80
N TRP A 467 19.98 -8.27 8.05
CA TRP A 467 20.79 -9.49 7.92
C TRP A 467 21.06 -9.90 6.47
N ARG A 468 20.29 -9.36 5.51
CA ARG A 468 20.60 -9.37 4.07
C ARG A 468 21.32 -8.08 3.69
N GLU A 469 21.60 -7.90 2.40
CA GLU A 469 22.08 -6.62 1.91
C GLU A 469 21.06 -5.51 2.22
N PRO A 470 21.49 -4.28 2.53
CA PRO A 470 20.58 -3.17 2.76
C PRO A 470 19.63 -2.95 1.59
N ALA A 471 18.39 -2.56 1.89
CA ALA A 471 17.40 -2.23 0.86
C ALA A 471 17.95 -1.16 -0.12
N PRO A 472 17.67 -1.27 -1.44
CA PRO A 472 18.22 -0.33 -2.43
C PRO A 472 17.79 1.11 -2.17
N VAL A 473 16.49 1.32 -1.92
CA VAL A 473 15.92 2.63 -1.58
C VAL A 473 16.16 2.92 -0.11
N LYS A 474 16.73 4.10 0.20
CA LYS A 474 17.06 4.49 1.56
C LYS A 474 15.85 4.88 2.40
N TYR A 475 14.90 5.60 1.82
CA TYR A 475 13.71 6.12 2.50
C TYR A 475 12.43 5.73 1.77
N VAL A 476 11.39 5.42 2.52
CA VAL A 476 10.04 5.23 2.00
C VAL A 476 9.13 6.21 2.72
N ILE A 477 8.33 6.97 1.98
CA ILE A 477 7.29 7.82 2.55
C ILE A 477 5.93 7.43 1.97
N ILE A 478 5.02 7.04 2.86
CA ILE A 478 3.62 6.72 2.55
C ILE A 478 2.80 7.94 2.94
N LYS A 479 2.21 8.65 1.98
CA LYS A 479 1.45 9.88 2.21
C LYS A 479 -0.05 9.63 2.06
N LYS A 480 -0.84 10.11 3.02
CA LYS A 480 -2.30 10.10 2.91
C LYS A 480 -2.80 11.35 2.18
N VAL A 481 -3.34 11.15 0.99
CA VAL A 481 -3.89 12.21 0.13
C VAL A 481 -5.27 11.77 -0.34
N GLN A 482 -6.33 12.33 0.26
CA GLN A 482 -7.72 11.91 -0.03
C GLN A 482 -8.19 12.33 -1.43
N ASP A 483 -7.77 13.51 -1.89
CA ASP A 483 -8.17 14.03 -3.19
C ASP A 483 -7.50 13.28 -4.35
N THR A 484 -8.32 12.75 -5.26
CA THR A 484 -7.84 11.92 -6.39
C THR A 484 -7.13 12.74 -7.46
N GLY A 485 -7.55 13.98 -7.68
CA GLY A 485 -6.90 14.87 -8.66
C GLY A 485 -5.46 15.19 -8.24
N THR A 486 -5.27 15.51 -6.96
CA THR A 486 -3.97 15.75 -6.34
C THR A 486 -3.04 14.54 -6.47
N ARG A 487 -3.52 13.32 -6.14
CA ARG A 487 -2.71 12.09 -6.28
C ARG A 487 -2.27 11.85 -7.72
N LEU A 488 -3.19 11.98 -8.69
CA LEU A 488 -2.87 11.84 -10.11
C LEU A 488 -1.85 12.88 -10.55
N MET A 489 -1.99 14.13 -10.12
CA MET A 489 -1.05 15.20 -10.45
C MET A 489 0.35 14.91 -9.90
N MET A 490 0.46 14.45 -8.65
CA MET A 490 1.73 14.04 -8.05
C MET A 490 2.37 12.88 -8.83
N LEU A 491 1.62 11.85 -9.19
CA LEU A 491 2.13 10.74 -9.98
C LEU A 491 2.59 11.19 -11.38
N LEU A 492 1.79 11.99 -12.08
CA LEU A 492 2.11 12.42 -13.45
C LEU A 492 3.34 13.35 -13.48
N ALA A 493 3.52 14.19 -12.46
CA ALA A 493 4.67 15.09 -12.33
C ALA A 493 5.96 14.39 -11.88
N GLY A 494 5.91 13.08 -11.54
CA GLY A 494 7.05 12.34 -10.97
C GLY A 494 7.32 12.65 -9.50
N ASP A 495 6.35 13.28 -8.85
CA ASP A 495 6.36 13.71 -7.45
C ASP A 495 5.92 12.61 -6.47
N ALA A 496 5.31 11.56 -7.01
CA ALA A 496 5.06 10.27 -6.39
C ALA A 496 5.50 9.16 -7.35
N ASP A 497 6.02 8.07 -6.79
CA ASP A 497 6.43 6.88 -7.54
C ASP A 497 5.26 5.92 -7.74
N PHE A 498 4.33 5.87 -6.78
CA PHE A 498 3.08 5.16 -6.85
C PHE A 498 1.93 6.05 -6.39
N ALA A 499 0.74 5.87 -6.98
CA ALA A 499 -0.49 6.46 -6.47
C ALA A 499 -1.64 5.45 -6.49
N TYR A 500 -2.47 5.45 -5.43
CA TYR A 500 -3.77 4.81 -5.49
C TYR A 500 -4.68 5.53 -6.50
N VAL A 501 -4.96 4.88 -7.63
CA VAL A 501 -5.84 5.39 -8.68
C VAL A 501 -7.16 4.60 -8.66
N PRO A 502 -8.30 5.25 -8.36
CA PRO A 502 -9.61 4.60 -8.46
C PRO A 502 -9.84 4.07 -9.87
N ARG A 503 -10.51 2.93 -10.00
CA ARG A 503 -10.74 2.26 -11.29
C ARG A 503 -11.44 3.15 -12.33
N VAL A 504 -12.36 4.01 -11.88
CA VAL A 504 -13.04 5.01 -12.72
C VAL A 504 -12.08 6.02 -13.38
N GLN A 505 -10.88 6.20 -12.81
CA GLN A 505 -9.80 7.05 -13.35
C GLN A 505 -8.80 6.28 -14.22
N ARG A 506 -8.99 4.98 -14.44
CA ARG A 506 -8.14 4.18 -15.34
C ARG A 506 -7.93 4.82 -16.73
N PRO A 507 -8.95 5.40 -17.40
CA PRO A 507 -8.75 6.06 -18.69
C PRO A 507 -7.75 7.23 -18.65
N SER A 508 -7.56 7.86 -17.49
CA SER A 508 -6.65 8.99 -17.27
C SER A 508 -5.18 8.56 -17.22
N VAL A 509 -4.88 7.27 -17.03
CA VAL A 509 -3.50 6.75 -16.85
C VAL A 509 -3.08 5.71 -17.88
N ILE A 510 -4.02 4.94 -18.45
CA ILE A 510 -3.73 3.70 -19.19
C ILE A 510 -2.83 3.84 -20.43
N ASN A 511 -2.76 5.03 -21.04
CA ASN A 511 -1.98 5.29 -22.24
C ASN A 511 -0.75 6.18 -21.99
N ASN A 512 -0.38 6.40 -20.73
CA ASN A 512 0.76 7.24 -20.40
C ASN A 512 2.08 6.43 -20.46
N PRO A 513 3.04 6.80 -21.35
CA PRO A 513 4.31 6.08 -21.48
C PRO A 513 5.23 6.22 -20.27
N ASP A 514 5.00 7.21 -19.40
CA ASP A 514 5.78 7.43 -18.19
C ASP A 514 5.28 6.61 -16.99
N LEU A 515 4.20 5.84 -17.17
CA LEU A 515 3.61 4.99 -16.15
C LEU A 515 3.76 3.51 -16.51
N ARG A 516 4.02 2.69 -15.50
CA ARG A 516 3.88 1.24 -15.56
C ARG A 516 2.57 0.86 -14.87
N ILE A 517 1.77 0.07 -15.56
CA ILE A 517 0.48 -0.41 -15.05
C ILE A 517 0.51 -1.93 -15.03
N VAL A 518 0.19 -2.49 -13.87
CA VAL A 518 0.01 -3.94 -13.68
C VAL A 518 -1.43 -4.15 -13.26
N GLU A 519 -2.20 -4.84 -14.09
CA GLU A 519 -3.63 -5.01 -13.86
C GLU A 519 -4.17 -6.33 -14.43
N GLY A 520 -5.38 -6.70 -14.01
CA GLY A 520 -6.09 -7.86 -14.54
C GLY A 520 -5.66 -9.20 -13.92
N LEU A 521 -4.79 -9.19 -12.91
CA LEU A 521 -4.42 -10.38 -12.15
C LEU A 521 -5.47 -10.63 -11.06
N PRO A 522 -5.95 -11.87 -10.88
CA PRO A 522 -6.97 -12.18 -9.89
C PRO A 522 -6.43 -11.91 -8.47
N THR A 523 -7.15 -11.09 -7.71
CA THR A 523 -6.95 -11.01 -6.26
C THR A 523 -7.59 -12.21 -5.59
N PHE A 524 -7.34 -12.47 -4.31
CA PHE A 524 -8.18 -13.40 -3.55
C PHE A 524 -9.37 -12.70 -2.87
N ASN A 525 -9.58 -11.41 -3.09
CA ASN A 525 -10.76 -10.74 -2.57
C ASN A 525 -12.02 -11.30 -3.24
N MET A 526 -13.06 -11.52 -2.44
CA MET A 526 -14.31 -12.13 -2.88
C MET A 526 -15.48 -11.31 -2.36
N ASP A 527 -16.28 -10.78 -3.28
CA ASP A 527 -17.58 -10.16 -3.00
C ASP A 527 -18.69 -11.19 -3.20
N PHE A 528 -19.66 -11.16 -2.28
CA PHE A 528 -20.70 -12.16 -2.24
C PHE A 528 -21.99 -11.67 -1.59
N LEU A 529 -23.01 -12.50 -1.76
CA LEU A 529 -24.35 -12.36 -1.21
C LEU A 529 -24.72 -13.57 -0.37
N GLY A 530 -25.09 -13.33 0.88
CA GLY A 530 -25.66 -14.34 1.77
C GLY A 530 -27.18 -14.23 1.86
N PHE A 531 -27.84 -15.38 2.00
CA PHE A 531 -29.28 -15.47 2.27
C PHE A 531 -29.50 -15.85 3.74
N ASN A 532 -30.31 -15.11 4.47
CA ASN A 532 -30.61 -15.45 5.86
C ASN A 532 -31.77 -16.44 5.94
N TRP A 533 -31.50 -17.67 6.39
CA TRP A 533 -32.48 -18.77 6.37
C TRP A 533 -33.41 -18.78 7.58
N ASN A 534 -33.16 -17.90 8.55
CA ASN A 534 -33.99 -17.75 9.74
C ASN A 534 -33.89 -16.30 10.25
N MET A 535 -34.55 -15.41 9.53
CA MET A 535 -34.50 -13.97 9.76
C MET A 535 -35.22 -13.59 11.06
N SER A 536 -34.64 -12.64 11.79
CA SER A 536 -35.42 -11.81 12.71
C SER A 536 -36.34 -10.90 11.90
N MET A 537 -37.58 -10.73 12.38
CA MET A 537 -38.58 -9.84 11.77
C MET A 537 -38.58 -8.46 12.44
N ASP A 538 -37.47 -8.08 13.09
CA ASP A 538 -37.30 -6.77 13.75
C ASP A 538 -37.14 -5.62 12.75
N LEU A 539 -36.69 -5.94 11.53
CA LEU A 539 -36.64 -5.03 10.39
C LEU A 539 -37.82 -5.34 9.45
N ASP A 540 -38.30 -4.32 8.73
CA ASP A 540 -39.40 -4.53 7.78
C ASP A 540 -38.89 -5.18 6.48
N VAL A 541 -38.97 -6.51 6.45
CA VAL A 541 -38.49 -7.35 5.36
C VAL A 541 -39.56 -7.66 4.31
N GLY A 542 -40.78 -7.10 4.42
CA GLY A 542 -41.90 -7.39 3.53
C GLY A 542 -42.89 -8.42 4.10
N ASP A 543 -43.51 -9.23 3.24
CA ASP A 543 -44.53 -10.22 3.62
C ASP A 543 -44.06 -11.68 3.59
N VAL A 544 -42.76 -11.88 3.37
CA VAL A 544 -42.11 -13.19 3.43
C VAL A 544 -41.95 -13.70 4.87
N PRO A 545 -42.04 -15.02 5.13
CA PRO A 545 -41.79 -15.59 6.45
C PRO A 545 -40.31 -15.59 6.81
N ALA A 546 -40.00 -15.73 8.11
CA ALA A 546 -38.63 -15.75 8.63
C ALA A 546 -37.72 -16.82 7.99
N ASP A 547 -38.30 -17.95 7.57
CA ASP A 547 -37.62 -19.08 6.95
C ASP A 547 -37.68 -19.06 5.41
N PHE A 548 -38.02 -17.92 4.79
CA PHE A 548 -38.18 -17.79 3.34
C PHE A 548 -37.00 -18.34 2.55
N PHE A 549 -35.76 -18.02 2.95
CA PHE A 549 -34.57 -18.53 2.26
C PHE A 549 -34.13 -19.92 2.69
N ALA A 550 -34.83 -20.62 3.59
CA ALA A 550 -34.55 -22.02 3.87
C ALA A 550 -34.87 -22.92 2.66
N ASP A 551 -35.80 -22.53 1.78
CA ASP A 551 -36.10 -23.24 0.54
C ASP A 551 -35.04 -22.94 -0.53
N MET A 552 -34.32 -24.00 -0.94
CA MET A 552 -33.29 -23.93 -1.97
C MET A 552 -33.82 -23.49 -3.34
N ASN A 553 -35.09 -23.73 -3.66
CA ASN A 553 -35.67 -23.24 -4.91
C ASN A 553 -35.79 -21.71 -4.88
N ILE A 554 -36.10 -21.10 -3.73
CA ILE A 554 -36.15 -19.65 -3.59
C ILE A 554 -34.75 -19.06 -3.75
N ARG A 555 -33.73 -19.66 -3.11
CA ARG A 555 -32.33 -19.21 -3.28
C ARG A 555 -31.86 -19.31 -4.73
N ASN A 556 -32.12 -20.44 -5.40
CA ASN A 556 -31.80 -20.59 -6.82
C ASN A 556 -32.54 -19.58 -7.71
N ALA A 557 -33.81 -19.28 -7.42
CA ALA A 557 -34.53 -18.25 -8.15
C ALA A 557 -33.87 -16.87 -8.01
N PHE A 558 -33.44 -16.48 -6.81
CA PHE A 558 -32.73 -15.23 -6.59
C PHE A 558 -31.36 -15.22 -7.30
N ILE A 559 -30.58 -16.29 -7.18
CA ILE A 559 -29.28 -16.42 -7.87
C ILE A 559 -29.42 -16.23 -9.38
N HIS A 560 -30.35 -16.96 -10.02
CA HIS A 560 -30.54 -16.90 -11.47
C HIS A 560 -31.26 -15.62 -11.94
N SER A 561 -31.80 -14.82 -11.02
CA SER A 561 -32.32 -13.49 -11.30
C SER A 561 -31.23 -12.41 -11.29
N PHE A 562 -30.08 -12.67 -10.68
CA PHE A 562 -28.99 -11.68 -10.62
C PHE A 562 -28.32 -11.52 -12.00
N ASP A 563 -28.21 -10.28 -12.49
CA ASP A 563 -27.54 -9.96 -13.76
C ASP A 563 -26.02 -9.82 -13.57
N PHE A 564 -25.31 -10.96 -13.62
CA PHE A 564 -23.85 -11.01 -13.45
C PHE A 564 -23.12 -10.23 -14.53
N GLU A 565 -23.60 -10.27 -15.78
CA GLU A 565 -22.95 -9.63 -16.92
C GLU A 565 -22.99 -8.10 -16.77
N SER A 566 -24.17 -7.54 -16.45
CA SER A 566 -24.30 -6.11 -16.17
C SER A 566 -23.56 -5.68 -14.90
N PHE A 567 -23.51 -6.53 -13.87
CA PHE A 567 -22.76 -6.22 -12.65
C PHE A 567 -21.26 -6.08 -12.95
N LEU A 568 -20.67 -7.05 -13.66
CA LEU A 568 -19.25 -6.99 -14.00
C LEU A 568 -18.93 -5.85 -14.97
N ALA A 569 -19.74 -5.67 -16.01
CA ALA A 569 -19.47 -4.67 -17.05
C ALA A 569 -19.71 -3.22 -16.58
N ASN A 570 -20.81 -2.96 -15.86
CA ASN A 570 -21.24 -1.60 -15.55
C ASN A 570 -20.86 -1.14 -14.13
N VAL A 571 -20.73 -2.06 -13.17
CA VAL A 571 -20.34 -1.73 -11.79
C VAL A 571 -18.84 -1.92 -11.61
N TRP A 572 -18.30 -3.08 -12.02
CA TRP A 572 -16.87 -3.38 -11.90
C TRP A 572 -16.03 -2.93 -13.09
N LEU A 573 -16.64 -2.39 -14.15
CA LEU A 573 -15.95 -1.91 -15.35
C LEU A 573 -15.02 -2.97 -15.98
N ASP A 574 -15.46 -4.23 -16.00
CA ASP A 574 -14.71 -5.41 -16.46
C ASP A 574 -13.40 -5.67 -15.69
N THR A 575 -13.29 -5.17 -14.45
CA THR A 575 -12.11 -5.38 -13.60
C THR A 575 -12.35 -6.36 -12.44
N ALA A 576 -13.35 -7.22 -12.59
CA ALA A 576 -13.61 -8.35 -11.71
C ALA A 576 -14.03 -9.58 -12.52
N ILE A 577 -13.91 -10.76 -11.92
CA ILE A 577 -14.26 -12.05 -12.50
C ILE A 577 -15.43 -12.63 -11.71
N GLN A 578 -16.37 -13.33 -12.36
CA GLN A 578 -17.41 -14.07 -11.65
C GLN A 578 -16.81 -15.31 -10.97
N PRO A 579 -16.87 -15.44 -9.63
CA PRO A 579 -16.43 -16.66 -8.97
C PRO A 579 -17.41 -17.82 -9.21
N ASN A 580 -16.90 -19.06 -9.19
CA ASN A 580 -17.72 -20.27 -9.35
C ASN A 580 -17.96 -21.02 -8.03
N GLY A 581 -17.49 -20.48 -6.91
CA GLY A 581 -17.51 -21.14 -5.62
C GLY A 581 -16.85 -20.32 -4.52
N PRO A 582 -16.64 -20.92 -3.33
CA PRO A 582 -16.05 -20.26 -2.18
C PRO A 582 -14.54 -20.00 -2.34
N ILE A 583 -13.83 -20.85 -3.09
CA ILE A 583 -12.38 -20.74 -3.26
C ILE A 583 -12.10 -19.81 -4.46
N PRO A 584 -11.29 -18.74 -4.30
CA PRO A 584 -11.01 -17.80 -5.38
C PRO A 584 -10.11 -18.39 -6.47
N LEU A 585 -10.26 -17.91 -7.70
CA LEU A 585 -9.39 -18.28 -8.83
C LEU A 585 -7.93 -17.96 -8.49
N GLY A 586 -7.05 -18.96 -8.64
CA GLY A 586 -5.61 -18.84 -8.40
C GLY A 586 -5.15 -19.41 -7.05
N MET A 587 -6.07 -19.75 -6.15
CA MET A 587 -5.76 -20.44 -4.90
C MET A 587 -5.68 -21.96 -5.14
N PHE A 588 -4.84 -22.66 -4.35
CA PHE A 588 -4.89 -24.12 -4.26
C PHE A 588 -6.33 -24.58 -3.99
N GLY A 589 -6.75 -25.77 -4.46
CA GLY A 589 -8.11 -26.27 -4.27
C GLY A 589 -9.20 -25.63 -5.15
N TYR A 590 -8.91 -24.56 -5.89
CA TYR A 590 -9.83 -24.03 -6.90
C TYR A 590 -10.09 -25.05 -8.01
N ASP A 591 -11.37 -25.31 -8.30
CA ASP A 591 -11.79 -26.22 -9.36
C ASP A 591 -12.61 -25.49 -10.45
N SER A 592 -11.98 -25.29 -11.61
CA SER A 592 -12.62 -24.67 -12.78
C SER A 592 -13.75 -25.49 -13.41
N SER A 593 -13.94 -26.76 -13.01
CA SER A 593 -15.01 -27.61 -13.51
C SER A 593 -16.36 -27.35 -12.82
N ILE A 594 -16.36 -26.71 -11.64
CA ILE A 594 -17.56 -26.24 -10.97
C ILE A 594 -18.21 -25.15 -11.84
N PRO A 595 -19.49 -25.27 -12.20
CA PRO A 595 -20.14 -24.28 -13.05
C PRO A 595 -20.29 -22.93 -12.34
N ASN A 596 -20.17 -21.83 -13.09
CA ASN A 596 -20.69 -20.55 -12.63
C ASN A 596 -22.21 -20.56 -12.65
N TYR A 597 -22.83 -19.84 -11.71
CA TYR A 597 -24.23 -19.46 -11.85
C TYR A 597 -24.42 -18.57 -13.08
N THR A 598 -25.59 -18.67 -13.71
CA THR A 598 -25.91 -17.91 -14.93
C THR A 598 -27.15 -17.07 -14.69
N THR A 599 -27.18 -15.88 -15.28
CA THR A 599 -28.42 -15.10 -15.37
C THR A 599 -29.37 -15.81 -16.33
N ASP A 600 -30.44 -16.39 -15.78
CA ASP A 600 -31.48 -17.09 -16.55
C ASP A 600 -32.83 -16.89 -15.87
N PHE A 601 -33.55 -15.86 -16.31
CA PHE A 601 -34.86 -15.52 -15.77
C PHE A 601 -35.91 -16.61 -15.99
N SER A 602 -35.77 -17.43 -17.04
CA SER A 602 -36.69 -18.55 -17.28
C SER A 602 -36.45 -19.65 -16.26
N LEU A 603 -35.20 -19.99 -16.00
CA LEU A 603 -34.82 -20.95 -14.97
C LEU A 603 -35.20 -20.45 -13.55
N ALA A 604 -35.01 -19.17 -13.27
CA ALA A 604 -35.46 -18.56 -12.01
C ALA A 604 -36.98 -18.71 -11.82
N ALA A 605 -37.77 -18.45 -12.86
CA ALA A 605 -39.22 -18.68 -12.85
C ALA A 605 -39.58 -20.17 -12.66
N GLU A 606 -38.83 -21.10 -13.27
CA GLU A 606 -39.01 -22.54 -13.05
C GLU A 606 -38.77 -22.94 -11.60
N PHE A 607 -37.78 -22.34 -10.93
CA PHE A 607 -37.54 -22.58 -9.51
C PHE A 607 -38.67 -22.01 -8.63
N LEU A 608 -39.14 -20.79 -8.87
CA LEU A 608 -40.28 -20.24 -8.11
C LEU A 608 -41.55 -21.06 -8.29
N ASN A 609 -41.81 -21.60 -9.48
CA ASN A 609 -42.97 -22.46 -9.76
C ASN A 609 -42.91 -23.84 -9.05
N LYS A 610 -41.77 -24.22 -8.44
CA LYS A 610 -41.68 -25.37 -7.54
C LYS A 610 -42.11 -25.04 -6.11
N THR A 611 -42.33 -23.76 -5.82
CA THR A 611 -42.76 -23.23 -4.53
C THR A 611 -44.19 -22.70 -4.63
N THR A 612 -44.79 -22.31 -3.51
CA THR A 612 -46.10 -21.61 -3.51
C THR A 612 -46.02 -20.21 -4.12
N TYR A 613 -44.84 -19.58 -4.06
CA TYR A 613 -44.63 -18.20 -4.51
C TYR A 613 -44.68 -18.02 -6.03
N GLY A 614 -44.60 -19.10 -6.82
CA GLY A 614 -44.88 -19.05 -8.26
C GLY A 614 -46.32 -18.63 -8.59
N GLU A 615 -47.27 -18.94 -7.70
CA GLU A 615 -48.68 -18.55 -7.80
C GLU A 615 -49.03 -17.35 -6.92
N ASP A 616 -48.54 -17.35 -5.68
CA ASP A 616 -48.93 -16.34 -4.69
C ASP A 616 -48.20 -15.00 -4.86
N GLY A 617 -46.95 -15.02 -5.34
CA GLY A 617 -46.07 -13.85 -5.33
C GLY A 617 -45.57 -13.51 -3.92
N PHE A 618 -44.78 -12.44 -3.80
CA PHE A 618 -44.25 -11.96 -2.51
C PHE A 618 -43.77 -10.52 -2.60
N THR A 619 -43.73 -9.84 -1.46
CA THR A 619 -43.02 -8.58 -1.25
C THR A 619 -41.82 -8.82 -0.35
N ILE A 620 -40.63 -8.39 -0.77
CA ILE A 620 -39.42 -8.43 0.05
C ILE A 620 -38.67 -7.11 -0.02
N ARG A 621 -38.02 -6.70 1.08
CA ARG A 621 -37.14 -5.53 1.09
C ARG A 621 -35.67 -5.93 1.23
N LEU A 622 -34.84 -5.47 0.30
CA LEU A 622 -33.39 -5.60 0.34
C LEU A 622 -32.78 -4.34 0.94
N TYR A 623 -31.68 -4.53 1.68
CA TYR A 623 -30.96 -3.46 2.34
C TYR A 623 -29.50 -3.43 1.90
N TYR A 624 -28.94 -2.22 1.81
CA TYR A 624 -27.52 -1.99 1.59
C TYR A 624 -27.03 -0.87 2.51
N ASN A 625 -25.74 -0.80 2.77
CA ASN A 625 -25.17 0.32 3.51
C ASN A 625 -24.99 1.53 2.60
N ALA A 626 -25.49 2.68 3.05
CA ALA A 626 -25.42 3.94 2.35
C ALA A 626 -23.96 4.33 2.02
N GLY A 627 -23.75 4.85 0.82
CA GLY A 627 -22.42 5.27 0.33
C GLY A 627 -21.57 4.14 -0.24
N ASN A 628 -22.13 2.95 -0.45
CA ASN A 628 -21.47 1.87 -1.17
C ASN A 628 -22.20 1.61 -2.49
N ASP A 629 -21.65 2.17 -3.57
CA ASP A 629 -22.26 2.16 -4.90
C ASP A 629 -22.34 0.73 -5.48
N GLU A 630 -21.38 -0.13 -5.17
CA GLU A 630 -21.35 -1.52 -5.64
C GLU A 630 -22.50 -2.34 -5.04
N ARG A 631 -22.74 -2.24 -3.72
CA ARG A 631 -23.83 -2.94 -3.03
C ARG A 631 -25.20 -2.36 -3.39
N GLU A 632 -25.28 -1.05 -3.56
CA GLU A 632 -26.47 -0.40 -4.08
C GLU A 632 -26.85 -0.95 -5.46
N ALA A 633 -25.90 -0.95 -6.39
CA ALA A 633 -26.11 -1.46 -7.73
C ALA A 633 -26.50 -2.94 -7.72
N ALA A 634 -25.88 -3.75 -6.87
CA ALA A 634 -26.19 -5.17 -6.76
C ALA A 634 -27.63 -5.43 -6.24
N CYS A 635 -28.10 -4.66 -5.25
CA CYS A 635 -29.50 -4.71 -4.80
C CYS A 635 -30.48 -4.36 -5.93
N PHE A 636 -30.18 -3.30 -6.70
CA PHE A 636 -31.04 -2.88 -7.80
C PHE A 636 -31.04 -3.85 -8.98
N LEU A 637 -29.90 -4.45 -9.32
CA LEU A 637 -29.84 -5.49 -10.35
C LEU A 637 -30.63 -6.74 -9.94
N LEU A 638 -30.57 -7.14 -8.66
CA LEU A 638 -31.36 -8.26 -8.15
C LEU A 638 -32.86 -7.96 -8.18
N ARG A 639 -33.28 -6.74 -7.80
CA ARG A 639 -34.66 -6.25 -7.93
C ARG A 639 -35.12 -6.33 -9.38
N ASP A 640 -34.36 -5.73 -10.30
CA ASP A 640 -34.73 -5.64 -11.72
C ASP A 640 -34.85 -7.03 -12.36
N GLY A 641 -33.98 -7.96 -11.97
CA GLY A 641 -34.07 -9.36 -12.38
C GLY A 641 -35.32 -10.06 -11.86
N LEU A 642 -35.67 -9.87 -10.59
CA LEU A 642 -36.89 -10.43 -10.00
C LEU A 642 -38.17 -9.80 -10.59
N ASP A 643 -38.13 -8.52 -10.98
CA ASP A 643 -39.23 -7.87 -11.72
C ASP A 643 -39.44 -8.53 -13.10
N ILE A 644 -38.35 -8.91 -13.80
CA ILE A 644 -38.44 -9.68 -15.04
C ILE A 644 -39.07 -11.04 -14.78
N VAL A 645 -38.61 -11.75 -13.73
CA VAL A 645 -39.15 -13.06 -13.34
C VAL A 645 -40.62 -12.99 -12.96
N SER A 646 -41.08 -11.92 -12.31
CA SER A 646 -42.49 -11.71 -11.98
C SER A 646 -43.41 -11.77 -13.21
N ASN A 647 -42.91 -11.35 -14.38
CA ASN A 647 -43.67 -11.40 -15.63
C ASN A 647 -43.74 -12.81 -16.26
N LEU A 648 -42.99 -13.78 -15.71
CA LEU A 648 -42.90 -15.16 -16.19
C LEU A 648 -43.65 -16.16 -15.30
N ILE A 649 -44.12 -15.73 -14.13
CA ILE A 649 -44.91 -16.54 -13.19
C ILE A 649 -46.32 -15.95 -13.01
N ALA A 650 -47.18 -16.61 -12.22
CA ALA A 650 -48.54 -16.13 -11.98
C ALA A 650 -48.60 -15.13 -10.81
N GLY A 651 -47.73 -15.30 -9.82
CA GLY A 651 -47.61 -14.41 -8.66
C GLY A 651 -46.93 -13.08 -8.99
N GLU A 652 -47.30 -12.02 -8.25
CA GLU A 652 -46.67 -10.71 -8.33
C GLU A 652 -45.49 -10.64 -7.34
N ILE A 653 -44.29 -10.34 -7.85
CA ILE A 653 -43.11 -10.11 -7.02
C ILE A 653 -42.91 -8.60 -6.90
N ASN A 654 -42.77 -8.10 -5.67
CA ASN A 654 -42.43 -6.72 -5.39
C ASN A 654 -41.14 -6.67 -4.56
N VAL A 655 -40.06 -6.14 -5.13
CA VAL A 655 -38.79 -5.99 -4.42
C VAL A 655 -38.52 -4.52 -4.13
N GLU A 656 -38.44 -4.20 -2.84
CA GLU A 656 -38.07 -2.86 -2.37
C GLU A 656 -36.58 -2.81 -2.02
N VAL A 657 -35.93 -1.67 -2.23
CA VAL A 657 -34.51 -1.48 -1.90
C VAL A 657 -34.37 -0.25 -1.00
N GLN A 658 -33.68 -0.39 0.13
CA GLN A 658 -33.51 0.68 1.10
C GLN A 658 -32.08 0.76 1.64
N ALA A 659 -31.53 1.97 1.69
CA ALA A 659 -30.25 2.23 2.33
C ALA A 659 -30.39 2.27 3.87
N LEU A 660 -29.37 1.77 4.56
CA LEU A 660 -29.14 1.96 6.00
C LEU A 660 -27.80 2.66 6.21
N ASP A 661 -27.67 3.52 7.22
CA ASP A 661 -26.34 3.94 7.66
C ASP A 661 -25.53 2.72 8.17
N TRP A 662 -24.21 2.79 8.10
CA TRP A 662 -23.34 1.64 8.40
C TRP A 662 -23.56 1.04 9.80
N PRO A 663 -23.64 1.83 10.89
CA PRO A 663 -23.98 1.28 12.20
C PRO A 663 -25.31 0.53 12.21
N THR A 664 -26.37 1.11 11.63
CA THR A 664 -27.68 0.46 11.55
C THR A 664 -27.66 -0.81 10.69
N TYR A 665 -26.88 -0.81 9.60
CA TYR A 665 -26.69 -1.99 8.75
C TYR A 665 -26.02 -3.13 9.52
N LEU A 666 -24.96 -2.82 10.29
CA LEU A 666 -24.27 -3.81 11.12
C LEU A 666 -25.17 -4.33 12.24
N ASP A 667 -25.92 -3.46 12.93
CA ASP A 667 -26.89 -3.87 13.94
C ASP A 667 -27.95 -4.81 13.34
N ALA A 668 -28.42 -4.53 12.12
CA ALA A 668 -29.35 -5.41 11.41
C ALA A 668 -28.71 -6.75 11.02
N LEU A 669 -27.44 -6.76 10.61
CA LEU A 669 -26.70 -8.00 10.30
C LEU A 669 -26.53 -8.86 11.56
N TYR A 670 -26.01 -8.30 12.65
CA TYR A 670 -25.80 -9.00 13.93
C TYR A 670 -27.12 -9.40 14.60
N GLY A 671 -28.20 -8.65 14.35
CA GLY A 671 -29.56 -8.96 14.78
C GLY A 671 -30.30 -9.96 13.88
N PHE A 672 -29.64 -10.53 12.86
CA PHE A 672 -30.24 -11.45 11.89
C PHE A 672 -31.45 -10.87 11.15
N ALA A 673 -31.55 -9.55 11.02
CA ALA A 673 -32.72 -8.89 10.45
C ALA A 673 -32.59 -8.57 8.95
N LEU A 674 -31.40 -8.78 8.38
CA LEU A 674 -31.18 -8.66 6.93
C LEU A 674 -31.65 -9.92 6.21
N PRO A 675 -32.55 -9.82 5.21
CA PRO A 675 -32.99 -10.98 4.42
C PRO A 675 -31.90 -11.49 3.49
N VAL A 676 -31.19 -10.55 2.91
CA VAL A 676 -30.04 -10.74 2.04
C VAL A 676 -28.99 -9.74 2.50
N PHE A 677 -27.74 -10.17 2.59
CA PHE A 677 -26.63 -9.28 2.96
C PHE A 677 -25.49 -9.38 1.96
N PHE A 678 -24.89 -8.23 1.64
CA PHE A 678 -23.73 -8.10 0.78
C PHE A 678 -22.49 -7.81 1.61
N LEU A 679 -21.42 -8.59 1.42
CA LEU A 679 -20.13 -8.41 2.08
C LEU A 679 -18.99 -8.76 1.12
N GLY A 680 -17.77 -8.46 1.56
CA GLY A 680 -16.53 -8.89 0.90
C GLY A 680 -15.60 -9.55 1.92
N TRP A 681 -14.74 -10.44 1.44
CA TRP A 681 -13.68 -11.10 2.21
C TRP A 681 -12.35 -10.92 1.49
N GLY A 682 -11.29 -10.58 2.24
CA GLY A 682 -9.92 -10.59 1.77
C GLY A 682 -9.15 -11.76 2.37
N PRO A 683 -8.11 -12.27 1.71
CA PRO A 683 -7.39 -13.46 2.17
C PRO A 683 -6.60 -13.17 3.44
N ASP A 684 -6.69 -14.05 4.43
CA ASP A 684 -5.77 -14.04 5.58
C ASP A 684 -4.54 -14.92 5.32
N TYR A 685 -4.74 -16.07 4.66
CA TYR A 685 -3.66 -16.96 4.23
C TYR A 685 -4.05 -17.71 2.96
N ALA A 686 -3.06 -18.09 2.12
CA ALA A 686 -3.31 -18.64 0.78
C ALA A 686 -3.74 -20.12 0.77
N ASP A 687 -4.77 -20.48 1.53
CA ASP A 687 -5.24 -21.85 1.67
C ASP A 687 -6.77 -21.92 1.60
N PRO A 688 -7.38 -22.94 0.95
CA PRO A 688 -8.83 -23.08 0.88
C PRO A 688 -9.57 -22.98 2.20
N ASP A 689 -8.95 -23.41 3.30
CA ASP A 689 -9.56 -23.35 4.62
C ASP A 689 -9.94 -21.91 5.01
N ASP A 690 -9.18 -20.92 4.54
CA ASP A 690 -9.43 -19.48 4.77
C ASP A 690 -10.75 -18.98 4.15
N TYR A 691 -11.29 -19.74 3.20
CA TYR A 691 -12.58 -19.45 2.57
C TYR A 691 -13.62 -20.47 2.99
N VAL A 692 -13.27 -21.74 2.93
CA VAL A 692 -14.20 -22.83 3.18
C VAL A 692 -14.68 -22.83 4.63
N ASN A 693 -13.80 -22.66 5.62
CA ASN A 693 -14.22 -22.69 7.02
C ASN A 693 -15.06 -21.44 7.40
N PRO A 694 -14.61 -20.18 7.15
CA PRO A 694 -15.41 -19.00 7.47
C PRO A 694 -16.75 -18.92 6.75
N PHE A 695 -16.86 -19.44 5.52
CA PHE A 695 -18.11 -19.38 4.74
C PHE A 695 -19.04 -20.58 4.92
N LEU A 696 -18.56 -21.76 5.36
CA LEU A 696 -19.37 -22.98 5.22
C LEU A 696 -19.46 -23.83 6.49
N HIS A 697 -18.47 -23.77 7.38
CA HIS A 697 -18.53 -24.53 8.63
C HIS A 697 -19.54 -23.87 9.58
N SER A 698 -20.37 -24.64 10.28
CA SER A 698 -21.46 -24.12 11.13
C SER A 698 -21.00 -23.12 12.22
N ASN A 699 -19.72 -23.16 12.61
CA ASN A 699 -19.10 -22.20 13.55
C ASN A 699 -18.28 -21.09 12.87
N GLY A 700 -18.27 -21.05 11.53
CA GLY A 700 -17.61 -20.02 10.73
C GLY A 700 -18.32 -18.68 10.81
N ALA A 701 -17.62 -17.63 10.39
CA ALA A 701 -18.09 -16.24 10.50
C ALA A 701 -19.42 -15.99 9.79
N TYR A 702 -19.61 -16.52 8.58
CA TYR A 702 -20.80 -16.25 7.77
C TYR A 702 -21.96 -17.23 7.93
N PRO A 703 -21.74 -18.55 8.14
CA PRO A 703 -22.81 -19.49 8.48
C PRO A 703 -23.65 -19.05 9.67
N TYR A 704 -23.05 -18.32 10.62
CA TYR A 704 -23.76 -17.63 11.69
C TYR A 704 -24.89 -16.75 11.14
N PHE A 705 -24.60 -15.81 10.23
CA PHE A 705 -25.61 -14.91 9.64
C PHE A 705 -26.59 -15.60 8.69
N LEU A 706 -26.20 -16.72 8.08
CA LEU A 706 -27.12 -17.53 7.25
C LEU A 706 -28.09 -18.34 8.12
N SER A 707 -27.78 -18.55 9.40
CA SER A 707 -28.35 -19.66 10.20
C SER A 707 -28.12 -21.03 9.56
N LEU A 708 -26.99 -21.20 8.86
CA LEU A 708 -26.58 -22.45 8.25
C LEU A 708 -26.02 -23.40 9.32
N SER A 709 -26.54 -24.63 9.38
CA SER A 709 -25.94 -25.72 10.15
C SER A 709 -26.01 -27.03 9.38
N ASN A 710 -24.86 -27.65 9.14
CA ASN A 710 -24.77 -28.89 8.37
C ASN A 710 -23.59 -29.76 8.85
N ALA A 711 -23.86 -30.69 9.76
CA ALA A 711 -22.85 -31.55 10.35
C ALA A 711 -22.08 -32.44 9.34
N THR A 712 -22.66 -32.76 8.17
CA THR A 712 -21.96 -33.49 7.12
C THR A 712 -20.94 -32.60 6.42
N LEU A 713 -21.35 -31.37 6.08
CA LEU A 713 -20.45 -30.38 5.51
C LEU A 713 -19.34 -30.00 6.50
N ASP A 714 -19.67 -29.81 7.78
CA ASP A 714 -18.70 -29.53 8.84
C ASP A 714 -17.60 -30.61 8.91
N ALA A 715 -18.00 -31.88 8.87
CA ALA A 715 -17.05 -32.99 8.87
C ALA A 715 -16.16 -32.99 7.62
N MET A 716 -16.72 -32.75 6.43
CA MET A 716 -15.94 -32.65 5.19
C MET A 716 -14.89 -31.54 5.26
N ILE A 717 -15.26 -30.38 5.81
CA ILE A 717 -14.37 -29.21 5.95
C ILE A 717 -13.21 -29.53 6.89
N VAL A 718 -13.52 -30.07 8.08
CA VAL A 718 -12.49 -30.44 9.08
C VAL A 718 -11.55 -31.52 8.53
N GLU A 719 -12.09 -32.54 7.85
CA GLU A 719 -11.26 -33.58 7.22
C GLU A 719 -10.34 -32.98 6.13
N ALA A 720 -10.84 -32.08 5.28
CA ALA A 720 -10.05 -31.44 4.22
C ALA A 720 -8.96 -30.51 4.79
N ALA A 721 -9.25 -29.80 5.88
CA ALA A 721 -8.29 -28.95 6.57
C ALA A 721 -7.13 -29.74 7.21
N MET A 722 -7.34 -31.03 7.54
CA MET A 722 -6.33 -31.89 8.18
C MET A 722 -5.58 -32.83 7.22
N GLU A 723 -6.05 -32.99 5.98
CA GLU A 723 -5.46 -33.94 5.02
C GLU A 723 -4.06 -33.50 4.54
N LEU A 724 -3.05 -34.33 4.74
CA LEU A 724 -1.65 -34.03 4.39
C LEU A 724 -1.29 -34.33 2.93
N ASN A 725 -2.13 -35.09 2.22
CA ASN A 725 -1.94 -35.40 0.80
C ASN A 725 -2.62 -34.36 -0.08
N ASP A 726 -1.84 -33.50 -0.74
CA ASP A 726 -2.36 -32.42 -1.60
C ASP A 726 -3.32 -32.87 -2.70
N THR A 727 -3.15 -34.10 -3.24
CA THR A 727 -4.05 -34.60 -4.29
C THR A 727 -5.44 -34.92 -3.71
N LEU A 728 -5.48 -35.68 -2.62
CA LEU A 728 -6.74 -36.01 -1.95
C LEU A 728 -7.39 -34.75 -1.37
N ARG A 729 -6.59 -33.85 -0.79
CA ARG A 729 -7.06 -32.58 -0.26
C ARG A 729 -7.73 -31.69 -1.31
N ALA A 730 -7.15 -31.60 -2.51
CA ALA A 730 -7.75 -30.87 -3.63
C ALA A 730 -9.06 -31.51 -4.10
N GLU A 731 -9.15 -32.85 -4.13
CA GLU A 731 -10.39 -33.57 -4.45
C GLU A 731 -11.49 -33.26 -3.41
N MET A 732 -11.15 -33.26 -2.12
CA MET A 732 -12.10 -32.95 -1.05
C MET A 732 -12.63 -31.50 -1.13
N TYR A 733 -11.76 -30.53 -1.43
CA TYR A 733 -12.20 -29.14 -1.64
C TYR A 733 -13.04 -28.94 -2.91
N SER A 734 -12.79 -29.72 -3.97
CA SER A 734 -13.67 -29.78 -5.15
C SER A 734 -15.05 -30.34 -4.78
N GLU A 735 -15.12 -31.43 -4.01
CA GLU A 735 -16.39 -31.99 -3.53
C GLU A 735 -17.18 -31.00 -2.66
N ILE A 736 -16.49 -30.27 -1.77
CA ILE A 736 -17.10 -29.19 -0.97
C ILE A 736 -17.64 -28.09 -1.89
N SER A 737 -16.86 -27.63 -2.86
CA SER A 737 -17.27 -26.58 -3.80
C SER A 737 -18.47 -27.00 -4.66
N GLN A 738 -18.51 -28.26 -5.09
CA GLN A 738 -19.66 -28.84 -5.79
C GLN A 738 -20.89 -28.88 -4.90
N ALA A 739 -20.76 -29.28 -3.63
CA ALA A 739 -21.87 -29.27 -2.68
C ALA A 739 -22.42 -27.85 -2.46
N VAL A 740 -21.56 -26.83 -2.42
CA VAL A 740 -21.96 -25.42 -2.31
C VAL A 740 -22.76 -24.95 -3.53
N TYR A 741 -22.30 -25.30 -4.73
CA TYR A 741 -23.01 -25.00 -5.98
C TYR A 741 -24.39 -25.69 -6.01
N GLU A 742 -24.46 -26.97 -5.68
CA GLU A 742 -25.71 -27.73 -5.68
C GLU A 742 -26.73 -27.24 -4.65
N ASN A 743 -26.26 -26.69 -3.52
CA ASN A 743 -27.12 -26.24 -2.43
C ASN A 743 -27.44 -24.74 -2.46
N ALA A 744 -26.90 -23.96 -3.40
CA ALA A 744 -27.21 -22.55 -3.56
C ALA A 744 -27.04 -21.72 -2.28
N TYR A 745 -25.90 -21.85 -1.60
CA TYR A 745 -25.66 -21.17 -0.32
C TYR A 745 -25.42 -19.66 -0.45
N TYR A 746 -24.70 -19.25 -1.50
CA TYR A 746 -24.30 -17.87 -1.75
C TYR A 746 -24.48 -17.50 -3.22
N VAL A 747 -24.65 -16.20 -3.49
CA VAL A 747 -24.36 -15.64 -4.82
C VAL A 747 -22.92 -15.13 -4.79
N TRP A 748 -22.02 -15.77 -5.52
CA TRP A 748 -20.64 -15.33 -5.68
C TRP A 748 -20.61 -14.25 -6.76
N THR A 749 -20.54 -12.98 -6.37
CA THR A 749 -20.83 -11.87 -7.28
C THR A 749 -19.59 -11.39 -8.04
N ALA A 750 -18.45 -11.22 -7.37
CA ALA A 750 -17.24 -10.72 -7.99
C ALA A 750 -15.96 -11.14 -7.24
N GLN A 751 -14.92 -11.47 -7.99
CA GLN A 751 -13.54 -11.54 -7.55
C GLN A 751 -12.78 -10.40 -8.24
N PRO A 752 -12.46 -9.29 -7.55
CA PRO A 752 -11.75 -8.17 -8.15
C PRO A 752 -10.37 -8.59 -8.70
N THR A 753 -9.95 -7.91 -9.77
CA THR A 753 -8.59 -8.01 -10.30
C THR A 753 -7.74 -6.83 -9.86
N ASN A 754 -6.43 -6.99 -9.73
CA ASN A 754 -5.56 -5.92 -9.30
C ASN A 754 -5.56 -4.73 -10.29
N PHE A 755 -5.29 -3.53 -9.78
CA PHE A 755 -5.06 -2.33 -10.59
C PHE A 755 -3.99 -1.48 -9.92
N HIS A 756 -2.76 -1.61 -10.40
CA HIS A 756 -1.57 -0.96 -9.87
C HIS A 756 -1.01 0.05 -10.87
N VAL A 757 -0.68 1.26 -10.40
CA VAL A 757 -0.20 2.36 -11.25
C VAL A 757 1.01 3.03 -10.59
N GLU A 758 2.16 2.89 -11.22
CA GLU A 758 3.43 3.46 -10.76
C GLU A 758 4.16 4.19 -11.89
N ARG A 759 5.19 4.96 -11.56
CA ARG A 759 6.12 5.53 -12.53
C ARG A 759 6.90 4.42 -13.23
N ALA A 760 7.13 4.56 -14.53
CA ALA A 760 7.84 3.57 -15.34
C ALA A 760 9.30 3.33 -14.92
N TRP A 761 9.90 4.23 -14.14
CA TRP A 761 11.23 4.05 -13.56
C TRP A 761 11.25 3.14 -12.33
N VAL A 762 10.10 2.86 -11.71
CA VAL A 762 10.05 1.93 -10.58
C VAL A 762 10.33 0.52 -11.09
N VAL A 763 11.34 -0.12 -10.50
CA VAL A 763 11.70 -1.50 -10.77
C VAL A 763 11.55 -2.29 -9.48
N GLY A 764 11.03 -3.51 -9.59
CA GLY A 764 10.94 -4.43 -8.46
C GLY A 764 9.51 -4.78 -8.05
N TYR A 765 8.51 -3.97 -8.41
CA TYR A 765 7.11 -4.32 -8.12
C TYR A 765 6.70 -5.62 -8.81
N TYR A 766 6.06 -6.48 -8.02
CA TYR A 766 5.35 -7.68 -8.45
C TYR A 766 4.05 -7.81 -7.65
N PHE A 767 3.08 -8.49 -8.23
CA PHE A 767 1.79 -8.70 -7.59
C PHE A 767 1.76 -10.06 -6.88
N ASN A 768 1.39 -10.04 -5.60
CA ASN A 768 0.98 -11.22 -4.84
C ASN A 768 -0.34 -10.88 -4.13
N PRO A 769 -1.41 -11.68 -4.28
CA PRO A 769 -2.69 -11.40 -3.63
C PRO A 769 -2.66 -11.53 -2.10
N MET A 770 -1.57 -12.04 -1.51
CA MET A 770 -1.38 -12.15 -0.06
C MET A 770 -0.67 -10.95 0.56
N PHE A 771 -0.15 -10.04 -0.23
CA PHE A 771 0.54 -8.86 0.30
C PHE A 771 -0.43 -7.71 0.41
N SER A 772 -0.27 -6.94 1.48
CA SER A 772 -1.13 -5.79 1.76
C SER A 772 -1.00 -4.73 0.67
N GLN A 773 0.25 -4.45 0.25
CA GLN A 773 0.59 -3.55 -0.86
C GLN A 773 1.99 -3.84 -1.42
N PHE A 774 3.04 -3.43 -0.70
CA PHE A 774 4.41 -3.36 -1.22
C PHE A 774 5.43 -4.05 -0.32
N ILE A 775 6.34 -4.80 -0.95
CA ILE A 775 7.61 -5.20 -0.35
C ILE A 775 8.69 -4.24 -0.85
N PHE A 776 8.93 -3.14 -0.12
CA PHE A 776 9.84 -2.07 -0.54
C PHE A 776 11.29 -2.54 -0.69
N TYR A 777 11.67 -3.62 -0.01
CA TYR A 777 13.01 -4.19 -0.10
C TYR A 777 13.40 -4.58 -1.54
N ASP A 778 12.44 -5.04 -2.33
CA ASP A 778 12.68 -5.47 -3.72
C ASP A 778 12.66 -4.28 -4.70
N MET A 779 12.31 -3.08 -4.24
CA MET A 779 12.13 -1.90 -5.08
C MET A 779 13.41 -1.08 -5.27
N SER A 780 13.50 -0.46 -6.44
CA SER A 780 14.55 0.48 -6.84
C SER A 780 13.99 1.46 -7.90
N LYS A 781 14.78 2.49 -8.21
CA LYS A 781 14.47 3.47 -9.25
C LYS A 781 15.56 3.59 -10.29
#